data_AF-A0A5A8CEN7-F1
#
_entry.id   AF-A0A5A8CEN7-F1
#
_cell.length_a   1.000
_cell.length_b   1.000
_cell.length_c   1.000
_cell.angle_alpha   90.00
_cell.angle_beta   90.00
_cell.angle_gamma   90.00
#
_symmetry.space_group_name_H-M   'P 1'
#
loop_
_entity.id
_entity.type
_entity.pdbx_description
1 polymer ?
#
loop_
_entity_poly.entity_id
_entity_poly.type
_entity_poly.pdbx_seq_one_letter_code
_entity_poly.pdbx_strand_id
1 'polypeptide(L)'
;MVRPSPRVAAPAASRAASSASAAPTEAARAFPVAAAPSAALQLSAEIRTSGCDLTASDVGRSVVLAGWVQAKRVWSAKADSDAARPAFVVLRDEFGTVQLVVDASGGPSAREAASAVAELPLESCVRVEGVVRARPEGQAKSAAASGAVEVLVSAVSVLNAPPPSSGPAPLPVATAVAEDEGATGATGPGEDVRMRHRSLDLRRPRMQRNLRVRAATIHAMRRQLAERHGFLEVETPALFLSTPEGAREFIVPTRESGRFYALVQSPQQHKQMLMAGGVTRYFQVARCFRDEGGRADRQPEFTQLDMEMGFAGGADIRRVAEGVLDAALAAFNDTAAALARLPPPLRSVARRGGAGSPLPVFTYADCMHSFGSDRPLRRLGVARPEPELKDRVAGEAGASSVTAGGELPLRDVSAILAASAVEEGQGGAAGAALLHAARTCAAQAEREADGSALAAPPGSLEALRPSRAEVSAAVGAEEGDLVVIAAGLGDTPCRTLGAVRLEGAAALKEAEAPAPGAGAGTSAARGGGGAAAGRRGGGKQPTRRAVAAAAEDDGVAAAAPLPPRELDVFWVTAFPLFESAEEGEYQPGGGGAVLTPAHHPFTAPVPAHLEVLETARREGWDPRTDAAARDRLACVEAQSYDVVCDGAELGGGSVRMHRHQDQEAVFAALQLPEERIASFGHLLDALRWGAPPHAGIALGLDRFVAMLTESPSLRDVLAFPKTTGGQDLLSGAPGPVDHARLTEYRVRPLAKDE
;
A
#
# COMPACT_ATOMS: atom_id res chain seq x y z
N MET A 1 55.37 -33.14 -26.31
CA MET A 1 55.58 -32.54 -27.66
C MET A 1 54.67 -31.31 -27.73
N VAL A 2 55.17 -30.06 -27.64
CA VAL A 2 55.87 -29.29 -28.69
C VAL A 2 54.96 -29.15 -29.92
N ARG A 3 54.55 -28.01 -30.47
CA ARG A 3 54.71 -26.54 -30.28
C ARG A 3 53.62 -25.87 -31.17
N PRO A 4 53.47 -24.52 -31.15
CA PRO A 4 52.28 -23.76 -31.56
C PRO A 4 52.37 -22.99 -32.90
N SER A 5 51.27 -22.28 -33.25
CA SER A 5 51.20 -20.98 -34.00
C SER A 5 51.47 -21.03 -35.52
N PRO A 6 50.97 -20.07 -36.37
CA PRO A 6 51.00 -18.62 -36.11
C PRO A 6 49.84 -17.72 -36.61
N ARG A 7 49.90 -16.48 -36.09
CA ARG A 7 49.24 -15.24 -36.52
C ARG A 7 49.58 -14.87 -37.97
N VAL A 8 48.67 -14.19 -38.65
CA VAL A 8 48.95 -13.41 -39.87
C VAL A 8 48.61 -11.93 -39.61
N ALA A 9 49.48 -11.08 -40.16
CA ALA A 9 49.66 -9.67 -39.90
C ALA A 9 48.78 -8.75 -40.77
N ALA A 10 48.70 -7.49 -40.32
CA ALA A 10 48.19 -6.34 -41.06
C ALA A 10 49.04 -5.99 -42.30
N PRO A 11 48.50 -5.20 -43.25
CA PRO A 11 49.29 -4.35 -44.13
C PRO A 11 49.13 -2.87 -43.80
N ALA A 12 50.24 -2.15 -43.95
CA ALA A 12 50.38 -0.72 -43.77
C ALA A 12 50.17 0.05 -45.09
N ALA A 13 49.67 1.28 -44.93
CA ALA A 13 50.00 2.54 -45.61
C ALA A 13 50.15 2.61 -47.15
N SER A 14 49.41 3.53 -47.76
CA SER A 14 49.90 4.33 -48.90
C SER A 14 49.69 5.83 -48.64
N ARG A 15 50.69 6.62 -49.06
CA ARG A 15 50.81 8.08 -48.96
C ARG A 15 50.25 8.76 -50.22
N ALA A 16 49.68 9.95 -50.07
CA ALA A 16 49.82 11.11 -50.98
C ALA A 16 49.21 12.35 -50.26
N ALA A 17 49.99 13.29 -49.75
CA ALA A 17 50.62 14.45 -50.43
C ALA A 17 49.72 15.70 -50.50
N SER A 18 50.13 16.72 -49.70
CA SER A 18 50.12 18.19 -49.89
C SER A 18 48.85 18.89 -50.41
N SER A 19 48.36 19.97 -49.77
CA SER A 19 48.97 21.30 -49.88
C SER A 19 48.54 22.27 -48.76
N ALA A 20 49.18 23.44 -48.74
CA ALA A 20 49.43 24.29 -47.59
C ALA A 20 48.44 25.46 -47.37
N SER A 21 48.48 25.97 -46.13
CA SER A 21 48.46 27.38 -45.71
C SER A 21 47.21 28.24 -45.95
N ALA A 22 46.54 28.62 -44.85
CA ALA A 22 46.37 30.03 -44.45
C ALA A 22 45.76 30.14 -43.02
N ALA A 23 46.39 30.93 -42.16
CA ALA A 23 45.75 31.67 -41.06
C ALA A 23 45.83 33.17 -41.45
N PRO A 24 45.08 34.13 -40.87
CA PRO A 24 44.39 34.17 -39.57
C PRO A 24 42.89 34.57 -39.71
N THR A 25 42.04 34.66 -38.69
CA THR A 25 41.79 35.86 -37.85
C THR A 25 40.71 35.59 -36.79
N GLU A 26 40.75 36.42 -35.74
CA GLU A 26 39.93 36.44 -34.52
C GLU A 26 38.39 36.46 -34.65
N ALA A 27 37.78 35.93 -33.57
CA ALA A 27 36.55 36.37 -32.91
C ALA A 27 35.19 36.28 -33.66
N ALA A 28 34.50 35.15 -33.44
CA ALA A 28 33.06 35.11 -33.22
C ALA A 28 32.72 33.91 -32.32
N ARG A 29 32.23 34.16 -31.10
CA ARG A 29 31.70 33.09 -30.22
C ARG A 29 30.39 32.58 -30.82
N ALA A 30 30.48 31.52 -31.61
CA ALA A 30 29.33 30.73 -32.04
C ALA A 30 28.73 29.99 -30.83
N PHE A 31 27.41 29.99 -30.66
CA PHE A 31 26.74 29.08 -29.75
C PHE A 31 26.80 27.67 -30.35
N PRO A 32 27.43 26.68 -29.70
CA PRO A 32 27.44 25.33 -30.22
C PRO A 32 26.10 24.65 -29.84
N VAL A 33 25.15 24.62 -30.76
CA VAL A 33 24.17 23.52 -30.78
C VAL A 33 24.89 22.36 -31.47
N ALA A 34 25.66 21.60 -30.70
CA ALA A 34 26.40 20.47 -31.25
C ALA A 34 25.40 19.40 -31.72
N ALA A 35 25.23 19.28 -33.04
CA ALA A 35 24.76 18.06 -33.67
C ALA A 35 25.69 16.92 -33.23
N ALA A 36 25.10 15.82 -32.75
CA ALA A 36 25.78 14.72 -32.08
C ALA A 36 27.09 14.32 -32.78
N PRO A 37 28.26 14.45 -32.13
CA PRO A 37 29.43 13.71 -32.53
C PRO A 37 29.47 12.40 -31.75
N SER A 38 29.78 11.31 -32.45
CA SER A 38 30.26 10.04 -31.91
C SER A 38 31.63 10.21 -31.22
N ALA A 39 31.71 11.09 -30.23
CA ALA A 39 32.83 11.23 -29.32
C ALA A 39 32.33 10.73 -27.97
N ALA A 40 32.87 9.58 -27.54
CA ALA A 40 32.64 8.98 -26.25
C ALA A 40 32.50 10.04 -25.15
N LEU A 41 31.46 9.88 -24.33
CA LEU A 41 31.22 10.54 -23.04
C LEU A 41 32.53 10.86 -22.30
N GLN A 42 33.20 11.96 -22.65
CA GLN A 42 34.17 12.60 -21.78
C GLN A 42 33.33 13.34 -20.75
N LEU A 43 32.91 12.60 -19.71
CA LEU A 43 32.35 13.14 -18.47
C LEU A 43 33.45 13.85 -17.66
N SER A 44 34.28 14.67 -18.32
CA SER A 44 35.38 15.43 -17.72
C SER A 44 34.94 16.83 -17.26
N ALA A 45 33.74 17.28 -17.63
CA ALA A 45 33.10 18.48 -17.09
C ALA A 45 32.06 18.11 -16.02
N GLU A 46 31.91 18.96 -15.00
CA GLU A 46 30.92 18.79 -13.94
C GLU A 46 29.50 18.71 -14.55
N ILE A 47 28.86 17.54 -14.41
CA ILE A 47 27.57 17.22 -15.05
C ILE A 47 26.45 18.09 -14.48
N ARG A 48 26.55 18.46 -13.20
CA ARG A 48 25.54 19.22 -12.46
C ARG A 48 26.20 19.89 -11.25
N THR A 49 25.93 21.18 -11.03
CA THR A 49 26.34 21.93 -9.83
C THR A 49 25.19 22.14 -8.85
N SER A 50 23.94 22.12 -9.34
CA SER A 50 22.72 22.43 -8.56
C SER A 50 21.53 21.58 -9.01
N GLY A 51 20.56 21.37 -8.14
CA GLY A 51 19.26 20.79 -8.48
C GLY A 51 18.30 21.80 -9.10
N CYS A 52 17.16 21.34 -9.61
CA CYS A 52 16.08 22.19 -10.12
C CYS A 52 15.19 22.77 -9.01
N ASP A 53 15.61 22.72 -7.75
CA ASP A 53 14.94 23.30 -6.57
C ASP A 53 15.47 24.70 -6.19
N LEU A 54 15.94 25.45 -7.20
CA LEU A 54 16.43 26.82 -7.06
C LEU A 54 15.36 27.77 -6.48
N THR A 55 15.81 28.73 -5.69
CA THR A 55 14.95 29.72 -5.02
C THR A 55 15.45 31.14 -5.23
N ALA A 56 14.74 32.13 -4.68
CA ALA A 56 15.14 33.54 -4.76
C ALA A 56 16.54 33.83 -4.18
N SER A 57 17.05 33.00 -3.25
CA SER A 57 18.41 33.17 -2.72
C SER A 57 19.51 32.83 -3.72
N ASP A 58 19.15 32.19 -4.84
CA ASP A 58 20.11 31.74 -5.85
C ASP A 58 20.32 32.74 -6.99
N VAL A 59 19.58 33.85 -7.01
CA VAL A 59 19.65 34.87 -8.07
C VAL A 59 21.08 35.39 -8.23
N GLY A 60 21.54 35.43 -9.49
CA GLY A 60 22.89 35.84 -9.87
C GLY A 60 23.92 34.69 -9.92
N ARG A 61 23.61 33.50 -9.39
CA ARG A 61 24.52 32.35 -9.45
C ARG A 61 24.57 31.77 -10.87
N SER A 62 25.78 31.44 -11.33
CA SER A 62 25.97 30.55 -12.47
C SER A 62 25.73 29.11 -12.05
N VAL A 63 24.93 28.36 -12.79
CA VAL A 63 24.53 26.99 -12.48
C VAL A 63 24.67 26.09 -13.70
N VAL A 64 25.01 24.82 -13.44
CA VAL A 64 24.90 23.72 -14.38
C VAL A 64 23.81 22.78 -13.87
N LEU A 65 22.74 22.63 -14.64
CA LEU A 65 21.60 21.77 -14.35
C LEU A 65 21.60 20.58 -15.30
N ALA A 66 21.14 19.44 -14.83
CA ALA A 66 20.87 18.27 -15.66
C ALA A 66 19.52 17.66 -15.27
N GLY A 67 18.66 17.41 -16.26
CA GLY A 67 17.30 16.94 -16.03
C GLY A 67 16.53 16.65 -17.30
N TRP A 68 15.21 16.47 -17.17
CA TRP A 68 14.29 16.13 -18.24
C TRP A 68 13.44 17.33 -18.65
N VAL A 69 13.27 17.52 -19.95
CA VAL A 69 12.36 18.52 -20.54
C VAL A 69 10.92 18.14 -20.20
N GLN A 70 10.30 18.85 -19.28
CA GLN A 70 8.97 18.54 -18.77
C GLN A 70 7.85 19.16 -19.62
N ALA A 71 8.00 20.44 -19.93
CA ALA A 71 7.01 21.21 -20.67
C ALA A 71 7.72 22.30 -21.47
N LYS A 72 7.09 22.76 -22.56
CA LYS A 72 7.63 23.80 -23.43
C LYS A 72 6.52 24.77 -23.79
N ARG A 73 6.84 26.06 -23.84
CA ARG A 73 5.97 27.10 -24.41
C ARG A 73 6.76 27.86 -25.46
N VAL A 74 6.32 27.72 -26.70
CA VAL A 74 6.93 28.33 -27.88
C VAL A 74 5.87 29.21 -28.54
N TRP A 75 6.19 30.47 -28.83
CA TRP A 75 5.30 31.31 -29.63
C TRP A 75 5.66 31.19 -31.11
N SER A 76 4.66 30.93 -31.94
CA SER A 76 4.81 31.09 -33.40
C SER A 76 5.12 32.55 -33.71
N ALA A 77 6.08 32.78 -34.61
CA ALA A 77 6.24 34.09 -35.23
C ALA A 77 4.93 34.48 -35.94
N LYS A 78 4.54 35.75 -35.85
CA LYS A 78 3.65 36.33 -36.87
C LYS A 78 4.50 36.50 -38.13
N ALA A 79 3.94 36.18 -39.29
CA ALA A 79 4.63 36.20 -40.58
C ALA A 79 5.30 37.55 -40.92
N ASP A 80 4.95 38.65 -40.23
CA ASP A 80 5.40 40.02 -40.50
C ASP A 80 6.23 40.68 -39.37
N SER A 81 6.81 39.94 -38.42
CA SER A 81 7.67 40.55 -37.40
C SER A 81 9.02 39.86 -37.23
N ASP A 82 10.11 40.61 -37.45
CA ASP A 82 11.51 40.23 -37.20
C ASP A 82 11.88 40.07 -35.71
N ALA A 83 10.90 40.27 -34.82
CA ALA A 83 11.06 40.14 -33.37
C ALA A 83 11.08 38.66 -32.97
N ALA A 84 12.28 38.12 -32.79
CA ALA A 84 12.48 36.78 -32.25
C ALA A 84 11.92 36.68 -30.82
N ARG A 85 11.09 35.67 -30.56
CA ARG A 85 10.44 35.46 -29.25
C ARG A 85 11.24 34.46 -28.41
N PRO A 86 11.27 34.62 -27.07
CA PRO A 86 11.96 33.69 -26.20
C PRO A 86 11.25 32.32 -26.17
N ALA A 87 12.05 31.26 -26.00
CA ALA A 87 11.54 29.91 -25.73
C ALA A 87 11.57 29.64 -24.23
N PHE A 88 10.46 29.17 -23.67
CA PHE A 88 10.39 28.73 -22.27
C PHE A 88 10.33 27.21 -22.20
N VAL A 89 11.23 26.63 -21.42
CA VAL A 89 11.27 25.19 -21.15
C VAL A 89 11.21 24.98 -19.65
N VAL A 90 10.38 24.06 -19.19
CA VAL A 90 10.40 23.61 -17.81
C VAL A 90 11.33 22.40 -17.75
N LEU A 91 12.44 22.54 -17.02
CA LEU A 91 13.34 21.44 -16.71
C LEU A 91 12.91 20.81 -15.39
N ARG A 92 12.87 19.48 -15.34
CA ARG A 92 12.57 18.70 -14.13
C ARG A 92 13.76 17.83 -13.78
N ASP A 93 14.05 17.72 -12.49
CA ASP A 93 14.88 16.65 -11.96
C ASP A 93 14.21 16.03 -10.72
N GLU A 94 15.00 15.31 -9.93
CA GLU A 94 14.54 14.64 -8.72
C GLU A 94 14.17 15.60 -7.59
N PHE A 95 14.67 16.83 -7.63
CA PHE A 95 14.51 17.85 -6.59
C PHE A 95 13.34 18.79 -6.87
N GLY A 96 13.00 19.00 -8.14
CA GLY A 96 11.88 19.87 -8.51
C GLY A 96 11.84 20.22 -9.98
N THR A 97 11.29 21.39 -10.28
CA THR A 97 11.21 21.93 -11.63
C THR A 97 11.70 23.37 -11.66
N VAL A 98 12.32 23.81 -12.74
CA VAL A 98 12.69 25.22 -12.94
C VAL A 98 12.42 25.64 -14.38
N GLN A 99 12.05 26.91 -14.57
CA GLN A 99 11.88 27.47 -15.90
C GLN A 99 13.24 27.90 -16.46
N LEU A 100 13.53 27.41 -17.65
CA LEU A 100 14.62 27.84 -18.50
C LEU A 100 14.09 28.89 -19.49
N VAL A 101 14.87 29.95 -19.71
CA VAL A 101 14.60 30.97 -20.72
C VAL A 101 15.75 30.98 -21.70
N VAL A 102 15.44 30.76 -22.98
CA VAL A 102 16.39 30.96 -24.07
C VAL A 102 16.03 32.29 -24.74
N ASP A 103 16.89 33.29 -24.56
CA ASP A 103 16.70 34.62 -25.16
C ASP A 103 17.14 34.60 -26.63
N ALA A 104 16.21 34.95 -27.53
CA ALA A 104 16.44 34.96 -28.97
C ALA A 104 16.89 36.35 -29.50
N SER A 105 17.08 37.32 -28.60
CA SER A 105 17.51 38.69 -28.94
C SER A 105 19.00 38.82 -29.27
N GLY A 106 19.82 37.82 -28.91
CA GLY A 106 21.29 37.82 -29.08
C GLY A 106 21.83 37.52 -30.50
N GLY A 107 21.04 37.76 -31.56
CA GLY A 107 21.44 37.52 -32.95
C GLY A 107 21.11 36.11 -33.50
N PRO A 108 21.56 35.76 -34.73
CA PRO A 108 21.14 34.53 -35.43
C PRO A 108 21.44 33.23 -34.67
N SER A 109 22.62 33.14 -34.05
CA SER A 109 23.04 31.94 -33.30
C SER A 109 22.19 31.70 -32.04
N ALA A 110 21.73 32.77 -31.37
CA ALA A 110 20.80 32.67 -30.25
C ALA A 110 19.39 32.24 -30.69
N ARG A 111 18.95 32.67 -31.89
CA ARG A 111 17.68 32.23 -32.49
C ARG A 111 17.71 30.76 -32.87
N GLU A 112 18.82 30.28 -33.42
CA GLU A 112 19.03 28.85 -33.73
C GLU A 112 19.01 27.99 -32.47
N ALA A 113 19.69 28.42 -31.39
CA ALA A 113 19.65 27.74 -30.10
C ALA A 113 18.23 27.70 -29.49
N ALA A 114 17.49 28.82 -29.56
CA ALA A 114 16.11 28.88 -29.12
C ALA A 114 15.19 27.94 -29.93
N SER A 115 15.40 27.84 -31.26
CA SER A 115 14.68 26.91 -32.13
C SER A 115 15.01 25.45 -31.81
N ALA A 116 16.29 25.13 -31.66
CA ALA A 116 16.73 23.76 -31.34
C ALA A 116 16.15 23.28 -30.00
N VAL A 117 16.18 24.13 -28.97
CA VAL A 117 15.57 23.83 -27.66
C VAL A 117 14.04 23.72 -27.74
N ALA A 118 13.39 24.54 -28.57
CA ALA A 118 11.97 24.48 -28.82
C ALA A 118 11.53 23.18 -29.51
N GLU A 119 12.39 22.60 -30.36
CA GLU A 119 12.12 21.34 -31.08
C GLU A 119 12.38 20.08 -30.24
N LEU A 120 13.14 20.16 -29.15
CA LEU A 120 13.46 18.99 -28.30
C LEU A 120 12.21 18.23 -27.85
N PRO A 121 12.07 16.92 -28.11
CA PRO A 121 10.94 16.16 -27.60
C PRO A 121 10.79 16.29 -26.08
N LEU A 122 9.56 16.20 -25.58
CA LEU A 122 9.35 16.09 -24.13
C LEU A 122 10.07 14.85 -23.59
N GLU A 123 10.48 14.89 -22.33
CA GLU A 123 11.27 13.86 -21.66
C GLU A 123 12.69 13.67 -22.25
N SER A 124 13.17 14.59 -23.09
CA SER A 124 14.59 14.68 -23.45
C SER A 124 15.43 15.01 -22.22
N CYS A 125 16.51 14.25 -22.00
CA CYS A 125 17.50 14.49 -20.97
C CYS A 125 18.54 15.50 -21.48
N VAL A 126 18.70 16.60 -20.77
CA VAL A 126 19.55 17.71 -21.18
C VAL A 126 20.43 18.18 -20.03
N ARG A 127 21.62 18.68 -20.38
CA ARG A 127 22.49 19.47 -19.51
C ARG A 127 22.39 20.94 -19.94
N VAL A 128 22.24 21.83 -18.98
CA VAL A 128 21.98 23.26 -19.20
C VAL A 128 22.94 24.07 -18.35
N GLU A 129 23.64 25.01 -18.97
CA GLU A 129 24.40 26.04 -18.28
C GLU A 129 23.65 27.35 -18.36
N GLY A 130 23.65 28.12 -17.29
CA GLY A 130 22.98 29.42 -17.27
C GLY A 130 23.15 30.18 -15.97
N VAL A 131 22.51 31.34 -15.89
CA VAL A 131 22.52 32.21 -14.72
C VAL A 131 21.10 32.32 -14.16
N VAL A 132 20.97 32.19 -12.85
CA VAL A 132 19.67 32.31 -12.15
C VAL A 132 19.24 33.78 -12.10
N ARG A 133 17.98 34.05 -12.43
CA ARG A 133 17.36 35.38 -12.48
C ARG A 133 16.01 35.35 -11.76
N ALA A 134 15.63 36.45 -11.11
CA ALA A 134 14.27 36.65 -10.63
C ALA A 134 13.32 36.80 -11.83
N ARG A 135 12.13 36.17 -11.78
CA ARG A 135 11.14 36.37 -12.85
C ARG A 135 10.70 37.84 -12.90
N PRO A 136 10.33 38.36 -14.09
CA PRO A 136 9.78 39.71 -14.21
C PRO A 136 8.58 39.94 -13.28
N GLU A 137 8.37 41.19 -12.85
CA GLU A 137 7.24 41.57 -12.00
C GLU A 137 5.91 41.08 -12.60
N GLY A 138 5.06 40.49 -11.76
CA GLY A 138 3.77 39.90 -12.18
C GLY A 138 3.86 38.51 -12.84
N GLN A 139 5.05 37.96 -13.08
CA GLN A 139 5.24 36.61 -13.68
C GLN A 139 5.75 35.55 -12.70
N ALA A 140 5.94 35.92 -11.43
CA ALA A 140 6.23 34.96 -10.36
C ALA A 140 5.03 34.03 -10.16
N LYS A 141 5.26 32.71 -10.21
CA LYS A 141 4.23 31.72 -9.89
C LYS A 141 4.28 31.43 -8.39
N SER A 142 3.18 31.70 -7.68
CA SER A 142 3.12 31.57 -6.21
C SER A 142 3.19 30.13 -5.68
N ALA A 143 2.93 29.12 -6.52
CA ALA A 143 2.72 27.74 -6.07
C ALA A 143 3.99 26.88 -5.89
N ALA A 144 5.17 27.31 -6.37
CA ALA A 144 6.42 26.54 -6.26
C ALA A 144 7.60 27.45 -5.87
N ALA A 145 8.55 26.95 -5.07
CA ALA A 145 9.74 27.70 -4.64
C ALA A 145 10.60 28.23 -5.82
N SER A 146 10.67 27.45 -6.91
CA SER A 146 11.29 27.84 -8.19
C SER A 146 10.40 28.71 -9.08
N GLY A 147 9.15 28.95 -8.68
CA GLY A 147 8.21 29.82 -9.36
C GLY A 147 8.59 31.31 -9.28
N ALA A 148 9.47 31.68 -8.34
CA ALA A 148 10.03 33.02 -8.21
C ALA A 148 11.24 33.29 -9.12
N VAL A 149 11.89 32.24 -9.61
CA VAL A 149 13.13 32.33 -10.41
C VAL A 149 13.00 31.64 -11.75
N GLU A 150 13.96 31.93 -12.62
CA GLU A 150 14.18 31.27 -13.90
C GLU A 150 15.68 31.28 -14.23
N VAL A 151 16.10 30.38 -15.12
CA VAL A 151 17.49 30.27 -15.55
C VAL A 151 17.62 30.81 -16.96
N LEU A 152 18.40 31.88 -17.13
CA LEU A 152 18.77 32.38 -18.44
C LEU A 152 19.85 31.46 -19.02
N VAL A 153 19.50 30.74 -20.07
CA VAL A 153 20.33 29.69 -20.66
C VAL A 153 21.49 30.29 -21.45
N SER A 154 22.71 29.87 -21.14
CA SER A 154 23.92 30.19 -21.91
C SER A 154 24.36 29.05 -22.80
N ALA A 155 24.12 27.79 -22.41
CA ALA A 155 24.41 26.62 -23.24
C ALA A 155 23.47 25.45 -22.92
N VAL A 156 23.17 24.63 -23.93
CA VAL A 156 22.40 23.38 -23.77
C VAL A 156 23.10 22.25 -24.50
N SER A 157 23.20 21.11 -23.85
CA SER A 157 23.68 19.86 -24.43
C SER A 157 22.62 18.77 -24.26
N VAL A 158 22.23 18.14 -25.37
CA VAL A 158 21.31 17.00 -25.32
C VAL A 158 22.10 15.76 -24.92
N LEU A 159 21.74 15.18 -23.77
CA LEU A 159 22.37 13.96 -23.26
C LEU A 159 21.68 12.72 -23.84
N ASN A 160 20.35 12.77 -23.94
CA ASN A 160 19.54 11.73 -24.55
C ASN A 160 18.19 12.31 -24.96
N ALA A 161 17.64 11.90 -26.11
CA ALA A 161 16.31 12.33 -26.56
C ALA A 161 15.50 11.14 -27.06
N PRO A 162 14.16 11.11 -26.84
CA PRO A 162 13.29 10.16 -27.51
C PRO A 162 13.49 10.22 -29.03
N PRO A 163 13.60 9.07 -29.73
CA PRO A 163 13.80 9.07 -31.16
C PRO A 163 12.59 9.68 -31.88
N PRO A 164 12.77 10.41 -33.00
CA PRO A 164 11.67 11.07 -33.71
C PRO A 164 10.54 10.12 -34.13
N SER A 165 10.85 8.84 -34.34
CA SER A 165 9.91 7.78 -34.71
C SER A 165 9.05 7.26 -33.56
N SER A 166 9.35 7.60 -32.30
CA SER A 166 8.67 7.02 -31.13
C SER A 166 7.32 7.67 -30.76
N GLY A 167 6.91 8.73 -31.47
CA GLY A 167 5.69 9.47 -31.15
C GLY A 167 5.79 10.18 -29.79
N PRO A 168 4.68 10.72 -29.24
CA PRO A 168 4.67 11.28 -27.90
C PRO A 168 4.93 10.19 -26.85
N ALA A 169 5.54 10.56 -25.72
CA ALA A 169 5.76 9.64 -24.61
C ALA A 169 4.43 8.96 -24.22
N PRO A 170 4.40 7.63 -24.08
CA PRO A 170 3.16 6.88 -23.89
C PRO A 170 2.50 7.14 -22.53
N LEU A 171 3.28 7.67 -21.57
CA LEU A 171 2.80 8.15 -20.29
C LEU A 171 3.24 9.61 -20.12
N PRO A 172 2.31 10.59 -20.08
CA PRO A 172 2.66 11.96 -19.78
C PRO A 172 3.10 12.06 -18.31
N VAL A 173 4.39 12.32 -18.08
CA VAL A 173 4.92 12.60 -16.73
C VAL A 173 4.45 13.97 -16.24
N ALA A 174 4.07 14.85 -17.17
CA ALA A 174 3.73 16.23 -16.90
C ALA A 174 2.47 16.65 -17.63
N THR A 175 1.38 16.67 -16.89
CA THR A 175 0.27 17.57 -17.15
C THR A 175 -0.35 17.84 -15.79
N ALA A 176 -0.67 19.11 -15.53
CA ALA A 176 -1.60 19.53 -14.51
C ALA A 176 -3.03 19.01 -14.82
N VAL A 177 -3.16 17.70 -15.04
CA VAL A 177 -4.40 16.99 -14.81
C VAL A 177 -4.46 16.86 -13.30
N ALA A 178 -5.55 17.32 -12.71
CA ALA A 178 -5.82 17.06 -11.31
C ALA A 178 -5.49 15.60 -11.02
N GLU A 179 -4.46 15.36 -10.22
CA GLU A 179 -4.13 14.03 -9.72
C GLU A 179 -5.14 13.58 -8.66
N ASP A 180 -6.17 14.42 -8.39
CA ASP A 180 -7.36 14.09 -7.63
C ASP A 180 -8.38 13.37 -8.52
N GLU A 181 -8.67 12.13 -8.18
CA GLU A 181 -9.87 11.41 -8.62
C GLU A 181 -11.18 12.07 -8.12
N GLY A 182 -11.11 13.18 -7.36
CA GLY A 182 -12.29 13.81 -6.74
C GLY A 182 -12.72 15.19 -7.24
N ALA A 183 -11.86 16.00 -7.87
CA ALA A 183 -12.13 17.45 -7.99
C ALA A 183 -12.49 17.95 -9.39
N THR A 184 -12.05 17.32 -10.49
CA THR A 184 -12.25 17.89 -11.85
C THR A 184 -12.67 16.90 -12.95
N GLY A 185 -13.04 15.66 -12.62
CA GLY A 185 -13.59 14.70 -13.60
C GLY A 185 -12.65 14.31 -14.75
N ALA A 186 -11.35 14.64 -14.68
CA ALA A 186 -10.34 14.21 -15.64
C ALA A 186 -9.52 13.08 -15.00
N THR A 187 -9.78 11.84 -15.40
CA THR A 187 -9.07 10.67 -14.89
C THR A 187 -7.62 10.68 -15.36
N GLY A 188 -6.68 10.52 -14.42
CA GLY A 188 -5.26 10.32 -14.74
C GLY A 188 -5.03 9.06 -15.57
N PRO A 189 -3.77 8.79 -15.98
CA PRO A 189 -3.47 7.59 -16.75
C PRO A 189 -3.86 6.32 -15.97
N GLY A 190 -4.59 5.42 -16.63
CA GLY A 190 -5.03 4.16 -16.04
C GLY A 190 -3.86 3.30 -15.55
N GLU A 191 -4.13 2.47 -14.54
CA GLU A 191 -3.13 1.66 -13.84
C GLU A 191 -2.28 0.81 -14.81
N ASP A 192 -2.90 0.17 -15.79
CA ASP A 192 -2.21 -0.65 -16.80
C ASP A 192 -1.15 0.13 -17.59
N VAL A 193 -1.47 1.38 -17.99
CA VAL A 193 -0.54 2.24 -18.72
C VAL A 193 0.63 2.62 -17.82
N ARG A 194 0.34 2.95 -16.56
CA ARG A 194 1.36 3.27 -15.54
C ARG A 194 2.29 2.09 -15.30
N MET A 195 1.77 0.86 -15.22
CA MET A 195 2.55 -0.35 -15.01
C MET A 195 3.40 -0.72 -16.24
N ARG A 196 2.84 -0.66 -17.46
CA ARG A 196 3.61 -0.90 -18.70
C ARG A 196 4.74 0.10 -18.90
N HIS A 197 4.54 1.34 -18.46
CA HIS A 197 5.52 2.41 -18.58
C HIS A 197 6.09 2.81 -17.22
N ARG A 198 6.30 1.83 -16.32
CA ARG A 198 6.67 2.08 -14.93
C ARG A 198 7.93 2.92 -14.77
N SER A 199 8.93 2.74 -15.65
CA SER A 199 10.14 3.57 -15.66
C SER A 199 9.86 5.06 -15.89
N LEU A 200 8.79 5.42 -16.62
CA LEU A 200 8.30 6.79 -16.77
C LEU A 200 7.39 7.19 -15.60
N ASP A 201 6.52 6.32 -15.11
CA ASP A 201 5.63 6.60 -13.96
C ASP A 201 6.45 6.93 -12.70
N LEU A 202 7.59 6.26 -12.51
CA LEU A 202 8.55 6.54 -11.45
C LEU A 202 9.09 7.97 -11.48
N ARG A 203 9.05 8.69 -12.61
CA ARG A 203 9.46 10.10 -12.69
C ARG A 203 8.42 11.06 -12.14
N ARG A 204 7.18 10.61 -11.91
CA ARG A 204 6.11 11.47 -11.40
C ARG A 204 6.38 11.86 -9.94
N PRO A 205 6.04 13.11 -9.54
CA PRO A 205 6.30 13.61 -8.19
C PRO A 205 5.78 12.71 -7.06
N ARG A 206 4.56 12.19 -7.19
CA ARG A 206 3.98 11.23 -6.23
C ARG A 206 4.84 9.97 -6.04
N MET A 207 5.30 9.34 -7.12
CA MET A 207 6.13 8.13 -7.03
C MET A 207 7.50 8.44 -6.42
N GLN A 208 8.12 9.55 -6.85
CA GLN A 208 9.38 10.06 -6.32
C GLN A 208 9.30 10.33 -4.80
N ARG A 209 8.20 10.92 -4.36
CA ARG A 209 7.91 11.20 -2.96
C ARG A 209 7.71 9.92 -2.15
N ASN A 210 6.87 9.01 -2.64
CA ASN A 210 6.56 7.74 -1.96
C ASN A 210 7.81 6.87 -1.77
N LEU A 211 8.69 6.77 -2.77
CA LEU A 211 9.93 6.01 -2.66
C LEU A 211 10.92 6.62 -1.67
N ARG A 212 11.01 7.96 -1.59
CA ARG A 212 11.86 8.64 -0.60
C ARG A 212 11.35 8.44 0.82
N VAL A 213 10.03 8.57 1.02
CA VAL A 213 9.38 8.28 2.30
C VAL A 213 9.67 6.84 2.71
N ARG A 214 9.46 5.86 1.82
CA ARG A 214 9.79 4.45 2.08
C ARG A 214 11.23 4.27 2.55
N ALA A 215 12.19 4.86 1.84
CA ALA A 215 13.61 4.75 2.16
C ALA A 215 13.93 5.37 3.53
N ALA A 216 13.43 6.57 3.81
CA ALA A 216 13.64 7.27 5.08
C ALA A 216 13.03 6.50 6.25
N THR A 217 11.81 5.98 6.09
CA THR A 217 11.13 5.13 7.07
C THR A 217 11.93 3.88 7.40
N ILE A 218 12.39 3.12 6.39
CA ILE A 218 13.20 1.91 6.60
C ILE A 218 14.52 2.25 7.32
N HIS A 219 15.19 3.33 6.91
CA HIS A 219 16.44 3.74 7.54
C HIS A 219 16.25 4.15 9.01
N ALA A 220 15.16 4.84 9.34
CA ALA A 220 14.84 5.19 10.71
C ALA A 220 14.57 3.96 11.58
N MET A 221 13.82 2.98 11.08
CA MET A 221 13.58 1.72 11.77
C MET A 221 14.88 0.94 12.01
N ARG A 222 15.76 0.86 11.00
CA ARG A 222 17.10 0.24 11.12
C ARG A 222 17.93 0.89 12.23
N ARG A 223 18.04 2.22 12.23
CA ARG A 223 18.79 2.97 13.26
C ARG A 223 18.20 2.74 14.65
N GLN A 224 16.87 2.80 14.76
CA GLN A 224 16.19 2.56 16.04
C GLN A 224 16.54 1.17 16.60
N LEU A 225 16.49 0.13 15.77
CA LEU A 225 16.80 -1.24 16.18
C LEU A 225 18.27 -1.45 16.50
N ALA A 226 19.17 -1.05 15.59
CA ALA A 226 20.60 -1.30 15.73
C ALA A 226 21.23 -0.42 16.81
N GLU A 227 20.98 0.89 16.79
CA GLU A 227 21.70 1.85 17.63
C GLU A 227 21.10 1.97 19.04
N ARG A 228 19.75 1.91 19.17
CA ARG A 228 19.10 2.08 20.48
C ARG A 228 18.79 0.77 21.18
N HIS A 229 18.43 -0.27 20.44
CA HIS A 229 18.00 -1.55 21.03
C HIS A 229 19.03 -2.68 20.87
N GLY A 230 20.16 -2.45 20.17
CA GLY A 230 21.24 -3.42 20.03
C GLY A 230 20.87 -4.66 19.23
N PHE A 231 19.94 -4.53 18.28
CA PHE A 231 19.56 -5.61 17.38
C PHE A 231 20.57 -5.77 16.23
N LEU A 232 20.79 -7.00 15.79
CA LEU A 232 21.64 -7.34 14.66
C LEU A 232 20.79 -7.54 13.41
N GLU A 233 21.15 -6.84 12.32
CA GLU A 233 20.57 -7.11 11.00
C GLU A 233 21.24 -8.36 10.44
N VAL A 234 20.49 -9.46 10.33
CA VAL A 234 21.02 -10.74 9.83
C VAL A 234 20.19 -11.19 8.63
N GLU A 235 20.85 -11.49 7.52
CA GLU A 235 20.16 -11.99 6.33
C GLU A 235 19.92 -13.50 6.44
N THR A 236 18.68 -13.93 6.19
CA THR A 236 18.31 -15.34 6.13
C THR A 236 18.09 -15.81 4.68
N PRO A 237 18.35 -17.08 4.35
CA PRO A 237 18.12 -17.63 3.02
C PRO A 237 16.67 -17.49 2.54
N ALA A 238 16.50 -17.13 1.26
CA ALA A 238 15.18 -17.10 0.61
C ALA A 238 14.76 -18.44 0.01
N LEU A 239 15.73 -19.26 -0.43
CA LEU A 239 15.52 -20.62 -0.93
C LEU A 239 15.63 -21.57 0.25
N PHE A 240 14.52 -22.23 0.59
CA PHE A 240 14.43 -23.07 1.78
C PHE A 240 13.72 -24.40 1.50
N LEU A 241 13.66 -25.26 2.52
CA LEU A 241 12.83 -26.46 2.49
C LEU A 241 11.35 -26.04 2.47
N SER A 242 10.52 -26.74 1.69
CA SER A 242 9.08 -26.53 1.74
C SER A 242 8.54 -26.98 3.09
N THR A 243 7.96 -26.04 3.81
CA THR A 243 7.33 -26.25 5.11
C THR A 243 6.00 -25.53 5.05
N PRO A 244 4.93 -26.16 4.61
CA PRO A 244 3.68 -25.45 4.38
C PRO A 244 3.07 -24.88 5.69
N GLU A 245 3.19 -23.56 5.89
CA GLU A 245 2.79 -22.86 7.13
C GLU A 245 1.37 -22.25 7.09
N GLY A 246 0.58 -22.52 6.03
CA GLY A 246 -0.81 -22.07 5.90
C GLY A 246 -1.12 -21.41 4.56
N ALA A 247 -0.13 -20.78 3.90
CA ALA A 247 -0.26 -20.32 2.52
C ALA A 247 0.45 -21.28 1.55
N ARG A 248 0.17 -21.15 0.25
CA ARG A 248 0.94 -21.85 -0.79
C ARG A 248 2.28 -21.17 -1.01
N GLU A 249 3.32 -21.97 -1.24
CA GLU A 249 4.69 -21.52 -1.46
C GLU A 249 5.01 -21.49 -2.96
N PHE A 250 5.85 -20.55 -3.40
CA PHE A 250 6.47 -20.63 -4.71
C PHE A 250 7.57 -21.68 -4.71
N ILE A 251 7.51 -22.61 -5.66
CA ILE A 251 8.47 -23.69 -5.80
C ILE A 251 9.55 -23.32 -6.84
N VAL A 252 10.81 -23.57 -6.49
CA VAL A 252 11.98 -23.30 -7.33
C VAL A 252 12.68 -24.63 -7.67
N PRO A 253 12.67 -25.07 -8.94
CA PRO A 253 13.28 -26.33 -9.33
C PRO A 253 14.80 -26.29 -9.20
N THR A 254 15.38 -27.43 -8.84
CA THR A 254 16.84 -27.62 -8.85
C THR A 254 17.27 -28.48 -10.04
N ARG A 255 18.57 -28.49 -10.34
CA ARG A 255 19.14 -29.40 -11.34
C ARG A 255 19.16 -30.85 -10.86
N GLU A 256 18.82 -31.12 -9.61
CA GLU A 256 18.66 -32.46 -9.08
C GLU A 256 17.21 -32.92 -9.28
N SER A 257 17.03 -34.11 -9.85
CA SER A 257 15.70 -34.60 -10.22
C SER A 257 14.82 -34.76 -9.00
N GLY A 258 13.61 -34.19 -9.05
CA GLY A 258 12.62 -34.34 -7.98
C GLY A 258 12.94 -33.55 -6.70
N ARG A 259 13.95 -32.69 -6.71
CA ARG A 259 14.27 -31.80 -5.58
C ARG A 259 14.02 -30.34 -5.93
N PHE A 260 13.35 -29.65 -5.02
CA PHE A 260 12.92 -28.27 -5.19
C PHE A 260 13.22 -27.49 -3.91
N TYR A 261 13.49 -26.20 -4.07
CA TYR A 261 13.37 -25.25 -2.97
C TYR A 261 11.95 -24.66 -2.94
N ALA A 262 11.56 -24.14 -1.79
CA ALA A 262 10.43 -23.23 -1.65
C ALA A 262 10.94 -21.83 -1.31
N LEU A 263 10.28 -20.79 -1.82
CA LEU A 263 10.52 -19.42 -1.36
C LEU A 263 9.82 -19.19 -0.02
N VAL A 264 10.56 -18.63 0.93
CA VAL A 264 10.08 -18.40 2.30
C VAL A 264 8.90 -17.42 2.36
N GLN A 265 7.86 -17.80 3.11
CA GLN A 265 6.71 -16.92 3.39
C GLN A 265 7.02 -15.85 4.44
N SER A 266 8.01 -16.13 5.28
CA SER A 266 8.64 -15.23 6.24
C SER A 266 9.92 -15.89 6.77
N PRO A 267 10.86 -15.15 7.40
CA PRO A 267 12.03 -15.74 8.04
C PRO A 267 11.70 -16.41 9.40
N GLN A 268 10.45 -16.86 9.62
CA GLN A 268 9.92 -17.32 10.90
C GLN A 268 10.71 -18.47 11.52
N GLN A 269 11.10 -19.48 10.75
CA GLN A 269 11.88 -20.60 11.28
C GLN A 269 13.34 -20.21 11.53
N HIS A 270 13.93 -19.41 10.62
CA HIS A 270 15.30 -18.94 10.75
C HIS A 270 15.49 -18.07 12.00
N LYS A 271 14.59 -17.13 12.27
CA LYS A 271 14.71 -16.25 13.44
C LYS A 271 14.61 -17.00 14.76
N GLN A 272 13.81 -18.07 14.84
CA GLN A 272 13.78 -18.96 16.00
C GLN A 272 15.10 -19.74 16.17
N MET A 273 15.63 -20.31 15.08
CA MET A 273 16.94 -20.99 15.12
C MET A 273 18.08 -20.03 15.49
N LEU A 274 18.00 -18.76 15.08
CA LEU A 274 18.94 -17.71 15.50
C LEU A 274 18.87 -17.43 17.01
N MET A 275 17.68 -17.48 17.62
CA MET A 275 17.56 -17.38 19.09
C MET A 275 18.26 -18.56 19.77
N ALA A 276 18.06 -19.78 19.28
CA ALA A 276 18.75 -20.98 19.77
C ALA A 276 20.27 -20.90 19.55
N GLY A 277 20.72 -20.29 18.43
CA GLY A 277 22.12 -20.07 18.09
C GLY A 277 22.80 -18.91 18.82
N GLY A 278 22.10 -18.21 19.72
CA GLY A 278 22.67 -17.13 20.54
C GLY A 278 22.60 -15.72 19.94
N VAL A 279 21.93 -15.54 18.80
CA VAL A 279 21.64 -14.20 18.23
C VAL A 279 20.37 -13.66 18.88
N THR A 280 20.45 -13.26 20.15
CA THR A 280 19.26 -12.98 20.98
C THR A 280 18.51 -11.68 20.65
N ARG A 281 18.98 -10.90 19.68
CA ARG A 281 18.32 -9.68 19.18
C ARG A 281 18.50 -9.63 17.67
N TYR A 282 17.52 -10.16 16.95
CA TYR A 282 17.54 -10.30 15.51
C TYR A 282 16.54 -9.35 14.87
N PHE A 283 16.95 -8.70 13.78
CA PHE A 283 15.99 -8.14 12.85
C PHE A 283 16.42 -8.32 11.39
N GLN A 284 15.45 -8.21 10.48
CA GLN A 284 15.72 -8.18 9.04
C GLN A 284 14.61 -7.41 8.33
N VAL A 285 15.00 -6.59 7.34
CA VAL A 285 14.07 -6.11 6.30
C VAL A 285 13.96 -7.20 5.23
N ALA A 286 13.10 -8.18 5.47
CA ALA A 286 13.00 -9.41 4.69
C ALA A 286 12.10 -9.25 3.46
N ARG A 287 12.42 -9.99 2.38
CA ARG A 287 11.50 -10.23 1.26
C ARG A 287 10.79 -11.55 1.49
N CYS A 288 9.47 -11.50 1.44
CA CYS A 288 8.58 -12.61 1.75
C CYS A 288 7.73 -12.92 0.52
N PHE A 289 7.40 -14.20 0.32
CA PHE A 289 6.75 -14.69 -0.90
C PHE A 289 5.52 -15.54 -0.58
N ARG A 290 4.40 -15.27 -1.24
CA ARG A 290 3.16 -16.05 -1.06
C ARG A 290 2.46 -16.27 -2.40
N ASP A 291 2.16 -17.53 -2.72
CA ASP A 291 1.44 -17.92 -3.94
C ASP A 291 -0.07 -17.98 -3.68
N GLU A 292 -0.65 -16.82 -3.38
CA GLU A 292 -2.07 -16.69 -3.07
C GLU A 292 -2.86 -16.02 -4.20
N GLY A 293 -4.18 -16.19 -4.16
CA GLY A 293 -5.09 -15.47 -5.05
C GLY A 293 -4.87 -13.96 -5.01
N GLY A 294 -4.81 -13.36 -6.19
CA GLY A 294 -4.61 -11.93 -6.36
C GLY A 294 -5.70 -11.08 -5.73
N ARG A 295 -5.31 -10.18 -4.82
CA ARG A 295 -6.16 -9.08 -4.32
C ARG A 295 -5.50 -7.73 -4.56
N ALA A 296 -6.29 -6.66 -4.58
CA ALA A 296 -5.78 -5.31 -4.81
C ALA A 296 -4.75 -4.86 -3.76
N ASP A 297 -4.86 -5.39 -2.54
CA ASP A 297 -4.00 -5.12 -1.39
C ASP A 297 -2.91 -6.20 -1.16
N ARG A 298 -2.72 -7.12 -2.11
CA ARG A 298 -1.73 -8.21 -2.01
C ARG A 298 -0.72 -8.16 -3.15
N GLN A 299 0.50 -8.56 -2.84
CA GLN A 299 1.57 -8.75 -3.81
C GLN A 299 2.21 -10.12 -3.56
N PRO A 300 2.59 -10.86 -4.61
CA PRO A 300 3.22 -12.18 -4.44
C PRO A 300 4.61 -12.09 -3.79
N GLU A 301 5.23 -10.91 -3.84
CA GLU A 301 6.48 -10.60 -3.15
C GLU A 301 6.32 -9.27 -2.38
N PHE A 302 6.50 -9.31 -1.06
CA PHE A 302 6.29 -8.15 -0.18
C PHE A 302 7.42 -8.03 0.83
N THR A 303 7.55 -6.85 1.43
CA THR A 303 8.61 -6.57 2.41
C THR A 303 8.06 -6.51 3.82
N GLN A 304 8.70 -7.22 4.73
CA GLN A 304 8.43 -7.18 6.17
C GLN A 304 9.66 -6.68 6.95
N LEU A 305 9.42 -6.04 8.08
CA LEU A 305 10.42 -5.86 9.12
C LEU A 305 10.20 -6.96 10.17
N ASP A 306 11.01 -8.00 10.10
CA ASP A 306 10.99 -9.12 11.04
C ASP A 306 11.90 -8.82 12.22
N MET A 307 11.41 -9.08 13.43
CA MET A 307 12.13 -8.89 14.68
C MET A 307 11.91 -10.10 15.60
N GLU A 308 12.96 -10.52 16.30
CA GLU A 308 12.89 -11.60 17.30
C GLU A 308 13.87 -11.28 18.44
N MET A 309 13.43 -11.50 19.68
CA MET A 309 14.20 -11.20 20.87
C MET A 309 14.19 -12.40 21.83
N GLY A 310 15.37 -12.89 22.18
CA GLY A 310 15.59 -13.91 23.18
C GLY A 310 15.60 -13.34 24.59
N PHE A 311 15.30 -14.19 25.57
CA PHE A 311 15.10 -13.82 26.98
C PHE A 311 14.06 -12.70 27.16
N ALA A 312 12.97 -12.77 26.39
CA ALA A 312 11.96 -11.72 26.30
C ALA A 312 10.54 -12.29 26.22
N GLY A 313 9.58 -11.55 26.79
CA GLY A 313 8.15 -11.82 26.61
C GLY A 313 7.49 -10.89 25.59
N GLY A 314 6.20 -11.10 25.34
CA GLY A 314 5.43 -10.30 24.39
C GLY A 314 5.42 -8.80 24.73
N ALA A 315 5.38 -8.44 26.01
CA ALA A 315 5.43 -7.02 26.42
C ALA A 315 6.76 -6.34 26.06
N ASP A 316 7.88 -7.07 26.08
CA ASP A 316 9.20 -6.50 25.79
C ASP A 316 9.34 -6.16 24.32
N ILE A 317 9.00 -7.10 23.44
CA ILE A 317 9.10 -6.89 22.00
C ILE A 317 8.06 -5.87 21.49
N ARG A 318 6.87 -5.80 22.11
CA ARG A 318 5.90 -4.74 21.82
C ARG A 318 6.43 -3.35 22.15
N ARG A 319 7.09 -3.15 23.30
CA ARG A 319 7.73 -1.87 23.64
C ARG A 319 8.82 -1.47 22.64
N VAL A 320 9.60 -2.43 22.14
CA VAL A 320 10.57 -2.17 21.06
C VAL A 320 9.85 -1.76 19.78
N ALA A 321 8.80 -2.48 19.39
CA ALA A 321 8.01 -2.18 18.20
C ALA A 321 7.36 -0.79 18.27
N GLU A 322 6.86 -0.35 19.43
CA GLU A 322 6.34 1.01 19.65
C GLU A 322 7.39 2.08 19.36
N GLY A 323 8.62 1.91 19.86
CA GLY A 323 9.72 2.82 19.58
C GLY A 323 10.13 2.84 18.10
N VAL A 324 10.06 1.68 17.43
CA VAL A 324 10.30 1.57 15.97
C VAL A 324 9.22 2.32 15.18
N LEU A 325 7.95 2.20 15.56
CA LEU A 325 6.85 2.93 14.95
C LEU A 325 7.01 4.43 15.15
N ASP A 326 7.29 4.89 16.37
CA ASP A 326 7.49 6.32 16.66
C ASP A 326 8.66 6.91 15.85
N ALA A 327 9.79 6.20 15.76
CA ALA A 327 10.94 6.62 14.95
C ALA A 327 10.58 6.70 13.45
N ALA A 328 9.78 5.76 12.97
CA ALA A 328 9.33 5.74 11.59
C ALA A 328 8.35 6.89 11.26
N LEU A 329 7.43 7.21 12.17
CA LEU A 329 6.51 8.35 12.04
C LEU A 329 7.26 9.69 12.06
N ALA A 330 8.26 9.83 12.92
CA ALA A 330 9.12 11.01 12.95
C ALA A 330 9.86 11.21 11.61
N ALA A 331 10.50 10.15 11.09
CA ALA A 331 11.20 10.20 9.81
C ALA A 331 10.25 10.47 8.63
N PHE A 332 9.03 9.94 8.67
CA PHE A 332 7.98 10.28 7.71
C PHE A 332 7.68 11.78 7.75
N ASN A 333 7.44 12.36 8.94
CA ASN A 333 7.09 13.78 9.08
C ASN A 333 8.21 14.69 8.58
N ASP A 334 9.47 14.40 8.95
CA ASP A 334 10.64 15.14 8.47
C ASP A 334 10.74 15.08 6.95
N THR A 335 10.55 13.90 6.37
CA THR A 335 10.60 13.69 4.92
C THR A 335 9.43 14.35 4.21
N ALA A 336 8.22 14.27 4.75
CA ALA A 336 7.02 14.91 4.22
C ALA A 336 7.20 16.44 4.19
N ALA A 337 7.77 17.03 5.25
CA ALA A 337 8.09 18.45 5.30
C ALA A 337 9.16 18.83 4.26
N ALA A 338 10.25 18.05 4.16
CA ALA A 338 11.31 18.28 3.17
C ALA A 338 10.82 18.18 1.72
N LEU A 339 9.80 17.35 1.48
CA LEU A 339 9.21 17.10 0.17
C LEU A 339 7.90 17.87 -0.07
N ALA A 340 7.53 18.84 0.79
CA ALA A 340 6.27 19.59 0.67
C ALA A 340 6.10 20.31 -0.69
N ARG A 341 7.21 20.57 -1.39
CA ARG A 341 7.25 21.13 -2.75
C ARG A 341 6.84 20.16 -3.86
N LEU A 342 6.85 18.86 -3.61
CA LEU A 342 6.43 17.84 -4.56
C LEU A 342 4.92 17.59 -4.40
N PRO A 343 4.10 17.81 -5.44
CA PRO A 343 2.67 17.56 -5.37
C PRO A 343 2.32 16.06 -5.46
N PRO A 344 1.18 15.65 -4.88
CA PRO A 344 0.45 16.38 -3.84
C PRO A 344 1.31 16.44 -2.55
N PRO A 345 1.17 17.47 -1.70
CA PRO A 345 1.85 17.48 -0.41
C PRO A 345 1.35 16.33 0.47
N LEU A 346 2.21 15.80 1.33
CA LEU A 346 1.82 14.83 2.35
C LEU A 346 1.41 15.56 3.62
N ARG A 347 0.32 15.12 4.24
CA ARG A 347 -0.06 15.58 5.57
C ARG A 347 0.88 14.95 6.59
N SER A 348 1.35 15.74 7.55
CA SER A 348 2.04 15.18 8.71
C SER A 348 1.10 14.25 9.47
N VAL A 349 1.67 13.27 10.17
CA VAL A 349 0.93 12.32 10.98
C VAL A 349 1.31 12.48 12.44
N ALA A 350 0.33 12.30 13.32
CA ALA A 350 0.55 12.21 14.75
C ALA A 350 -0.14 10.94 15.26
N ARG A 351 0.47 10.28 16.22
CA ARG A 351 -0.21 9.15 16.89
C ARG A 351 -1.17 9.68 17.94
N ARG A 352 -2.35 9.07 18.03
CA ARG A 352 -3.29 9.30 19.12
C ARG A 352 -2.63 9.00 20.47
N GLY A 353 -2.72 9.94 21.42
CA GLY A 353 -2.00 9.87 22.70
C GLY A 353 -0.57 10.41 22.68
N GLY A 354 -0.04 10.78 21.50
CA GLY A 354 1.29 11.39 21.34
C GLY A 354 2.45 10.38 21.34
N ALA A 355 3.55 10.72 20.67
CA ALA A 355 4.74 9.88 20.58
C ALA A 355 5.35 9.60 21.97
N GLY A 356 5.90 8.40 22.17
CA GLY A 356 6.48 7.94 23.44
C GLY A 356 5.47 7.48 24.49
N SER A 357 4.17 7.70 24.31
CA SER A 357 3.14 7.10 25.18
C SER A 357 2.94 5.61 24.85
N PRO A 358 2.73 4.72 25.82
CA PRO A 358 2.39 3.32 25.51
C PRO A 358 1.14 3.21 24.64
N LEU A 359 1.10 2.26 23.71
CA LEU A 359 -0.10 2.03 22.91
C LEU A 359 -1.22 1.42 23.77
N PRO A 360 -2.49 1.79 23.54
CA PRO A 360 -3.63 1.08 24.12
C PRO A 360 -3.57 -0.41 23.78
N VAL A 361 -4.02 -1.25 24.71
CA VAL A 361 -4.07 -2.71 24.54
C VAL A 361 -5.51 -3.17 24.74
N PHE A 362 -6.01 -3.95 23.80
CA PHE A 362 -7.32 -4.59 23.85
C PHE A 362 -7.15 -6.11 23.74
N THR A 363 -8.09 -6.87 24.29
CA THR A 363 -8.14 -8.31 24.03
C THR A 363 -8.89 -8.59 22.73
N TYR A 364 -8.64 -9.74 22.11
CA TYR A 364 -9.38 -10.23 20.96
C TYR A 364 -10.89 -10.23 21.27
N ALA A 365 -11.27 -10.77 22.42
CA ALA A 365 -12.66 -10.80 22.88
C ALA A 365 -13.27 -9.38 22.99
N ASP A 366 -12.53 -8.42 23.57
CA ASP A 366 -13.00 -7.02 23.64
C ASP A 366 -13.23 -6.44 22.23
N CYS A 367 -12.30 -6.72 21.31
CA CYS A 367 -12.36 -6.26 19.93
C CYS A 367 -13.55 -6.87 19.17
N MET A 368 -13.69 -8.19 19.21
CA MET A 368 -14.77 -8.90 18.55
C MET A 368 -16.14 -8.50 19.12
N HIS A 369 -16.28 -8.43 20.44
CA HIS A 369 -17.55 -8.07 21.06
C HIS A 369 -17.93 -6.59 20.85
N SER A 370 -16.96 -5.67 20.85
CA SER A 370 -17.24 -4.23 20.79
C SER A 370 -17.29 -3.67 19.37
N PHE A 371 -16.64 -4.36 18.42
CA PHE A 371 -16.42 -3.87 17.07
C PHE A 371 -16.74 -4.87 15.97
N GLY A 372 -16.90 -6.15 16.29
CA GLY A 372 -17.10 -7.18 15.28
C GLY A 372 -15.87 -7.48 14.44
N SER A 373 -14.69 -7.04 14.90
CA SER A 373 -13.43 -7.24 14.20
C SER A 373 -12.27 -7.17 15.18
N ASP A 374 -11.30 -8.05 14.95
CA ASP A 374 -9.97 -8.11 15.55
C ASP A 374 -9.03 -6.98 15.06
N ARG A 375 -9.43 -6.24 14.03
CA ARG A 375 -8.73 -5.04 13.53
C ARG A 375 -9.69 -3.86 13.42
N PRO A 376 -10.25 -3.39 14.56
CA PRO A 376 -11.39 -2.49 14.51
C PRO A 376 -11.01 -1.07 14.09
N LEU A 377 -11.91 -0.44 13.33
CA LEU A 377 -11.85 0.98 13.04
C LEU A 377 -12.51 1.79 14.17
N ARG A 378 -11.80 1.96 15.30
CA ARG A 378 -12.38 2.52 16.54
C ARG A 378 -12.90 3.96 16.41
N ARG A 379 -12.46 4.71 15.41
CA ARG A 379 -13.01 6.06 15.11
C ARG A 379 -14.49 6.05 14.72
N LEU A 380 -15.04 4.90 14.32
CA LEU A 380 -16.46 4.74 14.01
C LEU A 380 -17.34 4.53 15.26
N GLY A 381 -16.81 4.72 16.47
CA GLY A 381 -17.54 4.53 17.74
C GLY A 381 -17.50 3.09 18.27
N VAL A 382 -18.20 2.82 19.37
CA VAL A 382 -18.36 1.47 19.96
C VAL A 382 -19.81 1.06 19.78
N ALA A 383 -20.08 -0.22 19.53
CA ALA A 383 -21.43 -0.75 19.51
C ALA A 383 -21.56 -1.73 20.66
N ARG A 384 -22.33 -1.38 21.69
CA ARG A 384 -22.54 -2.27 22.83
C ARG A 384 -23.98 -2.19 23.30
N PRO A 385 -24.70 -3.32 23.38
CA PRO A 385 -25.72 -3.55 24.38
C PRO A 385 -25.08 -4.02 25.69
N GLU A 386 -25.64 -3.66 26.84
CA GLU A 386 -25.20 -4.18 28.15
C GLU A 386 -25.27 -5.73 28.21
N PRO A 387 -24.35 -6.43 28.92
CA PRO A 387 -24.25 -7.89 28.95
C PRO A 387 -25.52 -8.63 29.40
N GLU A 388 -26.37 -7.98 30.19
CA GLU A 388 -27.60 -8.54 30.78
C GLU A 388 -28.74 -8.74 29.74
N LEU A 389 -28.52 -8.36 28.48
CA LEU A 389 -29.52 -8.34 27.41
C LEU A 389 -29.48 -9.56 26.46
N LYS A 390 -28.43 -10.40 26.53
CA LYS A 390 -28.18 -11.52 25.59
C LYS A 390 -29.35 -12.50 25.52
N ASP A 391 -29.89 -12.89 26.68
CA ASP A 391 -31.01 -13.86 26.77
C ASP A 391 -32.37 -13.24 26.42
N ARG A 392 -32.51 -11.91 26.52
CA ARG A 392 -33.79 -11.19 26.33
C ARG A 392 -34.01 -10.72 24.89
N VAL A 393 -32.97 -10.26 24.20
CA VAL A 393 -33.03 -9.96 22.75
C VAL A 393 -33.27 -11.24 21.95
N ALA A 394 -32.67 -12.36 22.37
CA ALA A 394 -32.93 -13.68 21.78
C ALA A 394 -34.43 -14.03 21.84
N GLY A 395 -35.09 -13.82 22.99
CA GLY A 395 -36.52 -14.09 23.13
C GLY A 395 -37.44 -13.20 22.26
N GLU A 396 -37.05 -11.96 21.96
CA GLU A 396 -37.90 -10.97 21.27
C GLU A 396 -37.66 -10.83 19.75
N ALA A 397 -36.52 -11.29 19.23
CA ALA A 397 -36.24 -11.43 17.80
C ALA A 397 -37.00 -12.60 17.14
N GLY A 398 -37.95 -13.20 17.88
CA GLY A 398 -38.67 -14.40 17.44
C GLY A 398 -37.80 -15.66 17.43
N ALA A 399 -36.58 -15.61 17.97
CA ALA A 399 -35.77 -16.81 18.20
C ALA A 399 -36.33 -17.53 19.42
N SER A 400 -37.33 -18.38 19.18
CA SER A 400 -37.83 -19.29 20.19
C SER A 400 -36.66 -20.00 20.86
N SER A 401 -36.48 -19.77 22.16
CA SER A 401 -35.62 -20.59 23.02
C SER A 401 -36.25 -21.97 23.08
N VAL A 402 -36.00 -22.80 22.07
CA VAL A 402 -36.58 -24.12 22.08
C VAL A 402 -35.67 -25.06 22.85
N THR A 403 -36.25 -25.56 23.94
CA THR A 403 -35.68 -26.63 24.74
C THR A 403 -36.21 -27.96 24.21
N ALA A 404 -35.26 -28.80 23.76
CA ALA A 404 -35.36 -30.25 23.66
C ALA A 404 -36.50 -30.80 22.78
N GLY A 405 -36.38 -30.59 21.47
CA GLY A 405 -37.21 -31.29 20.48
C GLY A 405 -36.69 -31.29 19.05
N GLY A 406 -35.41 -30.94 18.83
CA GLY A 406 -34.75 -30.98 17.52
C GLY A 406 -34.35 -29.62 16.95
N GLU A 407 -33.82 -28.71 17.79
CA GLU A 407 -33.23 -27.42 17.39
C GLU A 407 -31.70 -27.36 17.50
N LEU A 408 -31.10 -26.47 16.73
CA LEU A 408 -29.74 -25.99 16.94
C LEU A 408 -29.67 -24.93 18.06
N PRO A 409 -28.62 -24.95 18.90
CA PRO A 409 -28.39 -23.92 19.88
C PRO A 409 -27.80 -22.65 19.23
N LEU A 410 -28.57 -21.55 19.16
CA LEU A 410 -27.99 -20.22 18.94
C LEU A 410 -27.11 -19.90 20.16
N ARG A 411 -25.77 -19.91 19.99
CA ARG A 411 -24.83 -19.65 21.09
C ARG A 411 -24.59 -18.15 21.32
N ASP A 412 -24.74 -17.30 20.29
CA ASP A 412 -24.40 -15.86 20.36
C ASP A 412 -25.39 -14.93 19.62
N VAL A 413 -25.86 -13.89 20.31
CA VAL A 413 -26.66 -12.78 19.76
C VAL A 413 -25.88 -11.49 19.98
N SER A 414 -25.74 -10.67 18.93
CA SER A 414 -25.03 -9.40 18.93
C SER A 414 -25.89 -8.31 18.28
N ALA A 415 -25.70 -7.04 18.66
CA ALA A 415 -26.43 -5.92 18.06
C ALA A 415 -25.54 -4.69 17.92
N ILE A 416 -25.77 -3.91 16.86
CA ILE A 416 -25.07 -2.67 16.56
C ILE A 416 -26.07 -1.56 16.26
N LEU A 417 -25.83 -0.41 16.89
CA LEU A 417 -26.54 0.84 16.64
C LEU A 417 -25.88 1.61 15.49
N ALA A 418 -26.66 1.99 14.49
CA ALA A 418 -26.28 2.95 13.47
C ALA A 418 -27.14 4.20 13.62
N ALA A 419 -26.55 5.29 14.12
CA ALA A 419 -27.26 6.56 14.17
C ALA A 419 -27.43 7.12 12.76
N SER A 420 -28.66 7.39 12.37
CA SER A 420 -28.98 8.15 11.17
C SER A 420 -30.13 9.07 11.51
N ALA A 421 -30.03 10.37 11.26
CA ALA A 421 -31.19 11.24 11.42
C ALA A 421 -32.27 10.83 10.40
N VAL A 422 -33.23 10.00 10.81
CA VAL A 422 -34.36 9.58 9.98
C VAL A 422 -35.64 9.99 10.69
N GLU A 423 -36.08 11.22 10.46
CA GLU A 423 -37.45 11.61 10.77
C GLU A 423 -38.45 10.82 9.89
N GLU A 424 -39.62 10.51 10.45
CA GLU A 424 -40.70 9.80 9.77
C GLU A 424 -41.12 10.50 8.46
N GLY A 425 -41.05 9.75 7.36
CA GLY A 425 -41.56 10.18 6.05
C GLY A 425 -40.53 10.77 5.08
N GLN A 426 -39.29 11.02 5.49
CA GLN A 426 -38.21 11.50 4.61
C GLN A 426 -36.82 10.98 5.04
N GLY A 427 -36.65 9.65 5.18
CA GLY A 427 -35.36 9.03 5.55
C GLY A 427 -34.19 9.19 4.55
N GLY A 428 -34.30 10.15 3.63
CA GLY A 428 -33.24 10.59 2.71
C GLY A 428 -32.57 9.46 1.93
N ALA A 429 -31.43 9.80 1.31
CA ALA A 429 -30.55 8.80 0.71
C ALA A 429 -29.74 8.02 1.77
N ALA A 430 -29.42 8.66 2.90
CA ALA A 430 -28.54 8.12 3.94
C ALA A 430 -29.11 6.90 4.68
N GLY A 431 -30.37 6.97 5.14
CA GLY A 431 -31.02 5.84 5.80
C GLY A 431 -31.27 4.65 4.85
N ALA A 432 -31.56 4.94 3.58
CA ALA A 432 -31.70 3.91 2.54
C ALA A 432 -30.36 3.23 2.23
N ALA A 433 -29.26 4.00 2.21
CA ALA A 433 -27.92 3.48 1.95
C ALA A 433 -27.43 2.57 3.10
N LEU A 434 -27.66 2.97 4.36
CA LEU A 434 -27.38 2.12 5.54
C LEU A 434 -28.17 0.80 5.51
N LEU A 435 -29.48 0.87 5.23
CA LEU A 435 -30.31 -0.32 5.15
C LEU A 435 -29.89 -1.23 3.99
N HIS A 436 -29.46 -0.65 2.86
CA HIS A 436 -28.90 -1.40 1.75
C HIS A 436 -27.60 -2.11 2.14
N ALA A 437 -26.65 -1.40 2.78
CA ALA A 437 -25.41 -1.97 3.29
C ALA A 437 -25.69 -3.15 4.24
N ALA A 438 -26.59 -2.97 5.22
CA ALA A 438 -26.98 -4.02 6.15
C ALA A 438 -27.53 -5.26 5.44
N ARG A 439 -28.43 -5.08 4.45
CA ARG A 439 -28.99 -6.19 3.65
C ARG A 439 -27.94 -6.88 2.78
N THR A 440 -26.99 -6.14 2.22
CA THR A 440 -25.90 -6.70 1.42
C THR A 440 -24.99 -7.58 2.28
N CYS A 441 -24.62 -7.13 3.48
CA CYS A 441 -23.86 -7.94 4.43
C CYS A 441 -24.63 -9.19 4.86
N ALA A 442 -25.94 -9.10 5.09
CA ALA A 442 -26.78 -10.26 5.39
C ALA A 442 -26.75 -11.30 4.25
N ALA A 443 -26.96 -10.85 3.01
CA ALA A 443 -26.93 -11.74 1.85
C ALA A 443 -25.55 -12.35 1.59
N GLN A 444 -24.47 -11.68 1.98
CA GLN A 444 -23.12 -12.24 1.91
C GLN A 444 -22.90 -13.34 2.97
N ALA A 445 -23.29 -13.08 4.22
CA ALA A 445 -23.20 -14.07 5.30
C ALA A 445 -23.97 -15.35 4.98
N GLU A 446 -25.14 -15.23 4.33
CA GLU A 446 -25.93 -16.38 3.87
C GLU A 446 -25.24 -17.19 2.76
N ARG A 447 -24.51 -16.55 1.84
CA ARG A 447 -23.83 -17.22 0.71
C ARG A 447 -22.55 -17.95 1.13
N GLU A 448 -21.85 -17.42 2.11
CA GLU A 448 -20.64 -18.05 2.67
C GLU A 448 -20.97 -19.34 3.45
N ALA A 449 -22.25 -19.67 3.64
CA ALA A 449 -22.74 -20.80 4.43
C ALA A 449 -23.11 -22.08 3.65
N ASP A 450 -22.99 -22.12 2.32
CA ASP A 450 -23.67 -23.15 1.52
C ASP A 450 -23.00 -24.54 1.56
N GLY A 451 -23.65 -25.53 2.22
CA GLY A 451 -23.48 -26.95 1.90
C GLY A 451 -23.65 -28.03 3.00
N SER A 452 -23.34 -27.78 4.29
CA SER A 452 -23.18 -28.90 5.25
C SER A 452 -23.80 -28.72 6.65
N ALA A 453 -24.95 -28.05 6.78
CA ALA A 453 -25.76 -28.15 8.00
C ALA A 453 -27.27 -28.01 7.75
N LEU A 454 -28.03 -29.08 8.00
CA LEU A 454 -29.47 -29.03 8.25
C LEU A 454 -29.69 -28.40 9.64
N ALA A 455 -29.70 -27.07 9.73
CA ALA A 455 -30.44 -26.20 10.65
C ALA A 455 -29.77 -24.80 10.76
N ALA A 456 -30.56 -23.77 11.03
CA ALA A 456 -30.26 -22.32 11.23
C ALA A 456 -29.12 -21.67 10.41
N PRO A 457 -29.39 -20.64 9.57
CA PRO A 457 -28.33 -19.95 8.83
C PRO A 457 -27.36 -19.22 9.78
N PRO A 458 -26.04 -19.19 9.48
CA PRO A 458 -25.08 -18.40 10.24
C PRO A 458 -25.42 -16.90 10.15
N GLY A 459 -25.79 -16.26 11.26
CA GLY A 459 -25.89 -14.80 11.34
C GLY A 459 -27.19 -14.18 10.78
N SER A 460 -28.37 -14.66 11.19
CA SER A 460 -29.66 -14.02 10.87
C SER A 460 -29.64 -12.54 11.26
N LEU A 461 -29.92 -11.65 10.31
CA LEU A 461 -29.89 -10.19 10.51
C LEU A 461 -31.31 -9.61 10.54
N GLU A 462 -31.64 -8.81 11.56
CA GLU A 462 -32.89 -8.06 11.66
C GLU A 462 -32.60 -6.56 11.85
N ALA A 463 -33.24 -5.72 11.03
CA ALA A 463 -33.14 -4.27 11.13
C ALA A 463 -34.42 -3.71 11.74
N LEU A 464 -34.30 -3.11 12.92
CA LEU A 464 -35.41 -2.58 13.69
C LEU A 464 -35.36 -1.05 13.69
N ARG A 465 -36.54 -0.43 13.52
CA ARG A 465 -36.72 0.96 13.94
C ARG A 465 -36.91 1.02 15.46
N PRO A 466 -36.50 2.10 16.14
CA PRO A 466 -36.59 2.25 17.59
C PRO A 466 -38.05 2.44 18.03
N SER A 467 -38.90 1.43 17.86
CA SER A 467 -40.27 1.39 18.40
C SER A 467 -40.36 0.55 19.68
N ARG A 468 -39.29 -0.20 20.03
CA ARG A 468 -39.17 -1.00 21.26
C ARG A 468 -38.26 -0.28 22.26
N ALA A 469 -38.87 0.42 23.22
CA ALA A 469 -38.18 1.26 24.20
C ALA A 469 -37.03 0.55 24.95
N GLU A 470 -37.12 -0.77 25.16
CA GLU A 470 -36.10 -1.55 25.87
C GLU A 470 -34.82 -1.80 25.04
N VAL A 471 -34.95 -2.18 23.76
CA VAL A 471 -33.80 -2.39 22.86
C VAL A 471 -33.11 -1.06 22.59
N SER A 472 -33.89 0.00 22.35
CA SER A 472 -33.36 1.35 22.15
C SER A 472 -32.58 1.84 23.37
N ALA A 473 -33.12 1.68 24.58
CA ALA A 473 -32.42 2.08 25.80
C ALA A 473 -31.12 1.30 26.01
N ALA A 474 -31.10 0.00 25.69
CA ALA A 474 -29.96 -0.85 25.97
C ALA A 474 -28.76 -0.62 25.03
N VAL A 475 -29.01 -0.18 23.79
CA VAL A 475 -27.94 0.20 22.84
C VAL A 475 -27.68 1.71 22.83
N GLY A 476 -28.43 2.49 23.61
CA GLY A 476 -28.37 3.95 23.62
C GLY A 476 -28.91 4.61 22.35
N ALA A 477 -29.89 3.99 21.68
CA ALA A 477 -30.53 4.53 20.48
C ALA A 477 -31.45 5.71 20.80
N GLU A 478 -31.33 6.78 20.02
CA GLU A 478 -32.23 7.93 20.05
C GLU A 478 -33.30 7.83 18.93
N GLU A 479 -34.29 8.72 18.97
CA GLU A 479 -35.31 8.81 17.93
C GLU A 479 -34.66 9.17 16.59
N GLY A 480 -34.88 8.33 15.58
CA GLY A 480 -34.28 8.45 14.24
C GLY A 480 -33.24 7.36 13.95
N ASP A 481 -32.61 6.77 14.96
CA ASP A 481 -31.55 5.78 14.77
C ASP A 481 -32.04 4.47 14.13
N LEU A 482 -31.13 3.74 13.50
CA LEU A 482 -31.36 2.39 12.99
C LEU A 482 -30.60 1.37 13.86
N VAL A 483 -31.32 0.38 14.41
CA VAL A 483 -30.70 -0.72 15.16
C VAL A 483 -30.62 -1.95 14.27
N VAL A 484 -29.43 -2.53 14.16
CA VAL A 484 -29.19 -3.77 13.42
C VAL A 484 -28.79 -4.88 14.40
N ILE A 485 -29.50 -5.99 14.38
CA ILE A 485 -29.27 -7.14 15.27
C ILE A 485 -28.83 -8.34 14.42
N ALA A 486 -27.80 -9.06 14.85
CA ALA A 486 -27.38 -10.32 14.24
C ALA A 486 -27.40 -11.46 15.28
N ALA A 487 -27.86 -12.64 14.89
CA ALA A 487 -27.87 -13.84 15.74
C ALA A 487 -27.30 -15.05 15.01
N GLY A 488 -26.49 -15.86 15.68
CA GLY A 488 -25.79 -16.97 15.03
C GLY A 488 -24.88 -17.76 15.97
N LEU A 489 -23.94 -18.50 15.38
CA LEU A 489 -22.98 -19.34 16.09
C LEU A 489 -21.59 -18.68 16.13
N GLY A 490 -20.94 -18.71 17.29
CA GLY A 490 -19.58 -18.22 17.47
C GLY A 490 -19.44 -16.75 17.12
N ASP A 491 -18.33 -16.40 16.46
CA ASP A 491 -18.03 -15.00 16.10
C ASP A 491 -18.81 -14.48 14.90
N THR A 492 -19.60 -15.32 14.21
CA THR A 492 -20.31 -14.91 12.98
C THR A 492 -21.18 -13.66 13.17
N PRO A 493 -22.02 -13.55 14.23
CA PRO A 493 -22.81 -12.34 14.47
C PRO A 493 -21.94 -11.09 14.66
N CYS A 494 -20.84 -11.23 15.41
CA CYS A 494 -19.86 -10.15 15.60
C CYS A 494 -19.28 -9.71 14.26
N ARG A 495 -18.75 -10.65 13.46
CA ARG A 495 -18.13 -10.39 12.14
C ARG A 495 -19.10 -9.73 11.17
N THR A 496 -20.33 -10.22 11.09
CA THR A 496 -21.38 -9.65 10.24
C THR A 496 -21.66 -8.20 10.63
N LEU A 497 -21.84 -7.91 11.91
CA LEU A 497 -22.10 -6.54 12.35
C LEU A 497 -20.88 -5.62 12.20
N GLY A 498 -19.67 -6.15 12.35
CA GLY A 498 -18.43 -5.45 12.02
C GLY A 498 -18.38 -5.02 10.55
N ALA A 499 -18.77 -5.89 9.62
CA ALA A 499 -18.89 -5.56 8.20
C ALA A 499 -19.96 -4.48 7.95
N VAL A 500 -21.14 -4.62 8.57
CA VAL A 500 -22.22 -3.62 8.48
C VAL A 500 -21.74 -2.22 8.92
N ARG A 501 -20.88 -2.13 9.92
CA ARG A 501 -20.32 -0.83 10.37
C ARG A 501 -19.42 -0.18 9.34
N LEU A 502 -18.55 -0.97 8.71
CA LEU A 502 -17.62 -0.45 7.70
C LEU A 502 -18.38 -0.01 6.45
N GLU A 503 -19.25 -0.88 5.94
CA GLU A 503 -20.10 -0.58 4.78
C GLU A 503 -21.06 0.56 5.07
N GLY A 504 -21.67 0.57 6.26
CA GLY A 504 -22.57 1.64 6.68
C GLY A 504 -21.88 3.00 6.80
N ALA A 505 -20.68 3.05 7.35
CA ALA A 505 -19.89 4.28 7.41
C ALA A 505 -19.49 4.79 6.02
N ALA A 506 -19.14 3.89 5.10
CA ALA A 506 -18.86 4.25 3.71
C ALA A 506 -20.12 4.81 3.01
N ALA A 507 -21.25 4.11 3.15
CA ALA A 507 -22.54 4.49 2.59
C ALA A 507 -23.04 5.86 3.11
N LEU A 508 -22.88 6.14 4.40
CA LEU A 508 -23.21 7.44 4.99
C LEU A 508 -22.36 8.57 4.40
N LYS A 509 -21.04 8.33 4.28
CA LYS A 509 -20.12 9.32 3.72
C LYS A 509 -20.44 9.63 2.25
N GLU A 510 -20.86 8.63 1.47
CA GLU A 510 -21.31 8.83 0.09
C GLU A 510 -22.63 9.61 0.00
N ALA A 511 -23.57 9.32 0.91
CA ALA A 511 -24.86 10.01 0.96
C ALA A 511 -24.74 11.49 1.40
N GLU A 512 -23.73 11.83 2.19
CA GLU A 512 -23.41 13.20 2.63
C GLU A 512 -22.62 14.02 1.59
N ALA A 513 -22.11 13.39 0.53
CA ALA A 513 -21.37 14.10 -0.51
C ALA A 513 -22.30 15.06 -1.27
N PRO A 514 -21.94 16.35 -1.44
CA PRO A 514 -22.80 17.32 -2.10
C PRO A 514 -23.08 16.87 -3.54
N ALA A 515 -24.36 16.82 -3.90
CA ALA A 515 -24.77 16.48 -5.25
C ALA A 515 -24.06 17.41 -6.26
N PRO A 516 -23.50 16.89 -7.37
CA PRO A 516 -22.82 17.71 -8.34
C PRO A 516 -23.83 18.65 -9.02
N GLY A 517 -23.80 19.92 -8.61
CA GLY A 517 -24.47 21.03 -9.28
C GLY A 517 -25.93 21.27 -8.88
N ALA A 518 -26.15 21.88 -7.72
CA ALA A 518 -27.31 22.74 -7.49
C ALA A 518 -26.79 24.15 -7.18
N GLY A 519 -26.72 24.99 -8.21
CA GLY A 519 -26.37 26.40 -8.07
C GLY A 519 -27.35 27.11 -7.14
N ALA A 520 -26.82 27.98 -6.28
CA ALA A 520 -27.58 28.85 -5.40
C ALA A 520 -28.56 29.72 -6.22
N GLY A 521 -29.83 29.34 -6.20
CA GLY A 521 -30.94 30.17 -6.65
C GLY A 521 -31.47 30.96 -5.47
N THR A 522 -31.16 32.25 -5.44
CA THR A 522 -31.73 33.22 -4.50
C THR A 522 -33.25 33.18 -4.52
N SER A 523 -33.83 33.09 -3.32
CA SER A 523 -35.25 33.30 -3.02
C SER A 523 -35.78 34.59 -3.65
N ALA A 524 -36.78 34.46 -4.51
CA ALA A 524 -37.71 35.53 -4.84
C ALA A 524 -39.13 34.96 -4.87
N ALA A 525 -39.94 35.47 -3.95
CA ALA A 525 -41.35 35.14 -3.78
C ALA A 525 -42.17 35.35 -5.07
N ARG A 526 -43.11 34.44 -5.34
CA ARG A 526 -44.43 34.74 -5.92
C ARG A 526 -45.34 33.53 -5.79
N GLY A 527 -46.48 33.74 -5.12
CA GLY A 527 -47.52 32.73 -4.95
C GLY A 527 -48.45 32.60 -6.16
N GLY A 528 -49.36 31.63 -6.04
CA GLY A 528 -50.67 31.64 -6.69
C GLY A 528 -50.81 30.81 -7.96
N GLY A 529 -51.33 29.59 -7.79
CA GLY A 529 -52.47 29.03 -8.55
C GLY A 529 -52.34 28.71 -10.04
N GLY A 530 -52.89 27.56 -10.45
CA GLY A 530 -53.55 27.43 -11.75
C GLY A 530 -53.08 26.28 -12.64
N ALA A 531 -54.06 25.47 -13.04
CA ALA A 531 -53.98 24.27 -13.86
C ALA A 531 -53.50 24.43 -15.33
N ALA A 532 -53.18 23.27 -15.91
CA ALA A 532 -53.54 22.80 -17.27
C ALA A 532 -52.50 22.83 -18.41
N ALA A 533 -52.49 21.66 -19.08
CA ALA A 533 -52.35 21.38 -20.51
C ALA A 533 -50.96 21.42 -21.18
N GLY A 534 -50.70 20.37 -21.95
CA GLY A 534 -49.40 20.07 -22.57
C GLY A 534 -49.11 20.81 -23.87
N ARG A 535 -47.88 20.63 -24.36
CA ARG A 535 -47.55 20.32 -25.77
C ARG A 535 -46.05 20.10 -25.95
N ARG A 536 -45.74 19.18 -26.87
CA ARG A 536 -44.40 18.95 -27.45
C ARG A 536 -43.94 20.19 -28.24
N GLY A 537 -42.65 20.50 -28.16
CA GLY A 537 -41.96 21.42 -29.07
C GLY A 537 -40.45 21.32 -28.90
N GLY A 538 -39.74 20.87 -29.92
CA GLY A 538 -38.28 20.73 -29.92
C GLY A 538 -37.54 22.06 -30.07
N GLY A 539 -36.28 22.10 -29.64
CA GLY A 539 -35.41 23.24 -29.88
C GLY A 539 -34.03 23.13 -29.22
N LYS A 540 -33.02 22.74 -30.04
CA LYS A 540 -31.59 23.10 -30.03
C LYS A 540 -30.84 23.19 -28.69
N GLN A 541 -29.88 22.28 -28.50
CA GLN A 541 -28.74 22.47 -27.60
C GLN A 541 -27.90 23.70 -28.01
N PRO A 542 -27.53 24.60 -27.08
CA PRO A 542 -26.47 25.56 -27.30
C PRO A 542 -25.09 24.93 -27.03
N THR A 543 -24.14 25.30 -27.88
CA THR A 543 -22.78 24.77 -28.00
C THR A 543 -21.82 25.29 -26.91
N ARG A 544 -20.83 24.46 -26.57
CA ARG A 544 -19.75 24.62 -25.57
C ARG A 544 -18.80 25.81 -25.81
N ARG A 545 -19.28 27.05 -25.86
CA ARG A 545 -18.39 28.20 -26.07
C ARG A 545 -18.83 29.46 -25.30
N ALA A 546 -18.88 29.36 -23.97
CA ALA A 546 -18.94 30.52 -23.08
C ALA A 546 -18.66 30.16 -21.60
N VAL A 547 -17.56 29.45 -21.29
CA VAL A 547 -16.99 29.43 -19.93
C VAL A 547 -15.47 29.30 -20.06
N ALA A 548 -14.83 30.36 -20.55
CA ALA A 548 -13.39 30.51 -20.59
C ALA A 548 -13.05 32.00 -20.52
N ALA A 549 -13.53 32.68 -19.48
CA ALA A 549 -13.17 34.05 -19.10
C ALA A 549 -13.84 34.41 -17.77
N ALA A 550 -13.40 33.81 -16.66
CA ALA A 550 -13.60 34.29 -15.28
C ALA A 550 -12.92 33.31 -14.32
N ALA A 551 -11.60 33.33 -14.28
CA ALA A 551 -10.79 32.71 -13.22
C ALA A 551 -9.44 33.42 -13.19
N GLU A 552 -9.48 34.74 -13.01
CA GLU A 552 -8.32 35.52 -12.58
C GLU A 552 -8.80 36.42 -11.44
N ASP A 553 -7.96 36.52 -10.42
CA ASP A 553 -8.07 37.34 -9.22
C ASP A 553 -8.91 36.77 -8.06
N ASP A 554 -8.27 35.88 -7.30
CA ASP A 554 -8.29 35.97 -5.84
C ASP A 554 -6.89 35.58 -5.33
N GLY A 555 -6.22 36.53 -4.67
CA GLY A 555 -4.92 36.32 -4.04
C GLY A 555 -5.01 35.26 -2.95
N VAL A 556 -4.55 34.04 -3.25
CA VAL A 556 -4.49 32.96 -2.27
C VAL A 556 -3.34 33.24 -1.31
N ALA A 557 -3.67 33.74 -0.12
CA ALA A 557 -2.83 33.63 1.06
C ALA A 557 -2.37 32.16 1.19
N ALA A 558 -1.07 31.93 1.40
CA ALA A 558 -0.51 30.59 1.56
C ALA A 558 -1.40 29.77 2.50
N ALA A 559 -2.05 28.75 1.95
CA ALA A 559 -2.99 27.93 2.70
C ALA A 559 -2.30 27.42 3.96
N ALA A 560 -2.90 27.66 5.13
CA ALA A 560 -2.37 27.19 6.39
C ALA A 560 -2.08 25.67 6.29
N PRO A 561 -1.00 25.16 6.89
CA PRO A 561 -0.70 23.73 6.86
C PRO A 561 -1.94 22.95 7.31
N LEU A 562 -2.38 21.97 6.50
CA LEU A 562 -3.47 21.10 6.90
C LEU A 562 -3.11 20.48 8.26
N PRO A 563 -4.07 20.37 9.20
CA PRO A 563 -3.80 19.79 10.50
C PRO A 563 -3.27 18.35 10.34
N PRO A 564 -2.35 17.91 11.23
CA PRO A 564 -1.79 16.57 11.16
C PRO A 564 -2.91 15.53 11.21
N ARG A 565 -2.73 14.45 10.43
CA ARG A 565 -3.61 13.30 10.49
C ARG A 565 -3.31 12.52 11.76
N GLU A 566 -4.30 12.36 12.62
CA GLU A 566 -4.18 11.52 13.80
C GLU A 566 -4.34 10.03 13.40
N LEU A 567 -3.37 9.21 13.78
CA LEU A 567 -3.37 7.75 13.60
C LEU A 567 -3.84 7.08 14.88
N ASP A 568 -4.85 6.23 14.77
CA ASP A 568 -5.34 5.42 15.87
C ASP A 568 -4.62 4.07 15.88
N VAL A 569 -3.53 3.97 16.64
CA VAL A 569 -2.66 2.78 16.74
C VAL A 569 -2.83 2.11 18.10
N PHE A 570 -2.98 0.78 18.13
CA PHE A 570 -3.20 0.01 19.35
C PHE A 570 -2.81 -1.47 19.17
N TRP A 571 -2.68 -2.19 20.27
CA TRP A 571 -2.46 -3.63 20.29
C TRP A 571 -3.77 -4.39 20.50
N VAL A 572 -3.90 -5.53 19.80
CA VAL A 572 -4.87 -6.58 20.11
C VAL A 572 -4.09 -7.79 20.60
N THR A 573 -4.57 -8.44 21.66
CA THR A 573 -3.86 -9.51 22.38
C THR A 573 -4.82 -10.61 22.81
N ALA A 574 -4.32 -11.71 23.39
CA ALA A 574 -5.15 -12.79 23.93
C ALA A 574 -6.09 -13.39 22.87
N PHE A 575 -5.55 -13.63 21.68
CA PHE A 575 -6.25 -14.38 20.64
C PHE A 575 -6.42 -15.84 21.07
N PRO A 576 -7.41 -16.57 20.53
CA PRO A 576 -7.41 -18.02 20.63
C PRO A 576 -6.15 -18.63 20.00
N LEU A 577 -5.69 -19.75 20.54
CA LEU A 577 -4.55 -20.50 19.98
C LEU A 577 -4.96 -21.28 18.73
N PHE A 578 -6.20 -21.73 18.69
CA PHE A 578 -6.77 -22.52 17.61
C PHE A 578 -8.02 -21.85 17.05
N GLU A 579 -8.22 -21.98 15.75
CA GLU A 579 -9.44 -21.65 15.04
C GLU A 579 -10.05 -22.92 14.45
N SER A 580 -11.34 -22.87 14.13
CA SER A 580 -11.99 -23.95 13.39
C SER A 580 -11.45 -23.99 11.97
N ALA A 581 -11.12 -25.18 11.48
CA ALA A 581 -10.68 -25.34 10.10
C ALA A 581 -11.83 -25.02 9.11
N GLU A 582 -11.56 -24.19 8.10
CA GLU A 582 -12.52 -23.88 7.03
C GLU A 582 -12.47 -24.92 5.90
N GLU A 583 -13.64 -25.22 5.30
CA GLU A 583 -13.71 -26.10 4.12
C GLU A 583 -12.99 -25.45 2.93
N GLY A 584 -12.04 -26.18 2.32
CA GLY A 584 -11.29 -25.72 1.14
C GLY A 584 -10.02 -24.94 1.44
N GLU A 585 -9.71 -24.67 2.72
CA GLU A 585 -8.40 -24.14 3.11
C GLU A 585 -7.29 -25.13 2.74
N TYR A 586 -6.14 -24.63 2.28
CA TYR A 586 -5.04 -25.51 1.89
C TYR A 586 -4.49 -26.23 3.12
N GLN A 587 -4.79 -27.52 3.22
CA GLN A 587 -4.30 -28.39 4.27
C GLN A 587 -3.22 -29.36 3.74
N PRO A 588 -1.94 -29.03 3.95
CA PRO A 588 -0.83 -29.94 3.71
C PRO A 588 -1.01 -31.23 4.51
N GLY A 589 -1.24 -32.35 3.81
CA GLY A 589 -1.35 -33.69 4.39
C GLY A 589 -2.73 -34.38 4.26
N GLY A 590 -3.76 -33.71 3.73
CA GLY A 590 -5.08 -34.31 3.49
C GLY A 590 -6.15 -33.97 4.54
N GLY A 591 -7.38 -33.76 4.05
CA GLY A 591 -8.50 -33.14 4.75
C GLY A 591 -9.08 -33.99 5.89
N GLY A 592 -9.25 -33.33 7.04
CA GLY A 592 -9.80 -33.91 8.26
C GLY A 592 -9.39 -33.16 9.54
N ALA A 593 -8.53 -32.14 9.46
CA ALA A 593 -8.26 -31.28 10.60
C ALA A 593 -9.52 -30.45 10.91
N VAL A 594 -9.94 -30.46 12.16
CA VAL A 594 -11.08 -29.66 12.65
C VAL A 594 -10.61 -28.37 13.33
N LEU A 595 -9.32 -28.32 13.71
CA LEU A 595 -8.67 -27.15 14.28
C LEU A 595 -7.44 -26.79 13.45
N THR A 596 -7.23 -25.50 13.22
CA THR A 596 -6.01 -24.91 12.67
C THR A 596 -5.42 -23.93 13.68
N PRO A 597 -4.09 -23.73 13.70
CA PRO A 597 -3.51 -22.70 14.56
C PRO A 597 -3.93 -21.30 14.07
N ALA A 598 -4.43 -20.46 14.98
CA ALA A 598 -4.96 -19.14 14.65
C ALA A 598 -3.91 -18.19 14.04
N HIS A 599 -2.63 -18.39 14.37
CA HIS A 599 -1.52 -17.59 13.85
C HIS A 599 -0.42 -18.49 13.27
N HIS A 600 0.16 -19.35 14.11
CA HIS A 600 1.21 -20.28 13.70
C HIS A 600 1.39 -21.38 14.78
N PRO A 601 1.67 -22.66 14.41
CA PRO A 601 1.82 -23.78 15.35
C PRO A 601 2.90 -23.64 16.43
N PHE A 602 3.82 -22.67 16.32
CA PHE A 602 4.88 -22.43 17.30
C PHE A 602 4.56 -21.30 18.29
N THR A 603 3.31 -20.83 18.30
CA THR A 603 2.84 -19.82 19.25
C THR A 603 2.68 -20.44 20.64
N ALA A 604 3.21 -19.76 21.66
CA ALA A 604 3.05 -20.19 23.03
C ALA A 604 1.61 -19.93 23.52
N PRO A 605 0.96 -20.89 24.20
CA PRO A 605 -0.27 -20.66 24.95
C PRO A 605 0.01 -19.74 26.13
N VAL A 606 -1.03 -19.15 26.70
CA VAL A 606 -0.93 -18.53 28.03
C VAL A 606 -0.56 -19.61 29.07
N PRO A 607 0.31 -19.32 30.05
CA PRO A 607 0.77 -20.34 31.00
C PRO A 607 -0.35 -21.06 31.77
N ALA A 608 -1.46 -20.37 32.03
CA ALA A 608 -2.62 -20.93 32.72
C ALA A 608 -3.31 -22.06 31.93
N HIS A 609 -3.14 -22.13 30.61
CA HIS A 609 -3.79 -23.12 29.75
C HIS A 609 -2.88 -24.29 29.35
N LEU A 610 -1.62 -24.29 29.80
CA LEU A 610 -0.67 -25.37 29.50
C LEU A 610 -1.17 -26.74 30.02
N GLU A 611 -1.78 -26.78 31.20
CA GLU A 611 -2.30 -28.03 31.78
C GLU A 611 -3.44 -28.63 30.93
N VAL A 612 -4.23 -27.79 30.24
CA VAL A 612 -5.28 -28.25 29.32
C VAL A 612 -4.65 -29.00 28.15
N LEU A 613 -3.58 -28.45 27.56
CA LEU A 613 -2.87 -29.07 26.44
C LEU A 613 -2.15 -30.36 26.85
N GLU A 614 -1.50 -30.38 28.02
CA GLU A 614 -0.87 -31.59 28.55
C GLU A 614 -1.89 -32.68 28.89
N THR A 615 -3.05 -32.29 29.44
CA THR A 615 -4.16 -33.23 29.67
C THR A 615 -4.69 -33.78 28.36
N ALA A 616 -4.92 -32.92 27.36
CA ALA A 616 -5.35 -33.34 26.04
C ALA A 616 -4.38 -34.36 25.42
N ARG A 617 -3.06 -34.14 25.56
CA ARG A 617 -2.02 -35.07 25.10
C ARG A 617 -2.03 -36.39 25.88
N ARG A 618 -2.06 -36.33 27.22
CA ARG A 618 -2.02 -37.51 28.11
C ARG A 618 -3.24 -38.41 27.96
N GLU A 619 -4.41 -37.81 27.77
CA GLU A 619 -5.69 -38.51 27.63
C GLU A 619 -6.04 -38.84 26.17
N GLY A 620 -5.26 -38.36 25.21
CA GLY A 620 -5.46 -38.63 23.79
C GLY A 620 -6.73 -37.99 23.22
N TRP A 621 -7.01 -36.74 23.58
CA TRP A 621 -8.15 -36.00 23.07
C TRP A 621 -8.08 -35.85 21.54
N ASP A 622 -9.17 -36.21 20.86
CA ASP A 622 -9.30 -36.07 19.41
C ASP A 622 -10.45 -35.09 19.07
N PRO A 623 -10.15 -33.83 18.72
CA PRO A 623 -11.18 -32.83 18.42
C PRO A 623 -11.99 -33.16 17.15
N ARG A 624 -11.57 -34.13 16.35
CA ARG A 624 -12.32 -34.60 15.17
C ARG A 624 -13.53 -35.43 15.56
N THR A 625 -13.44 -36.16 16.67
CA THR A 625 -14.48 -37.10 17.11
C THR A 625 -15.14 -36.70 18.43
N ASP A 626 -14.49 -35.88 19.25
CA ASP A 626 -15.00 -35.41 20.54
C ASP A 626 -15.26 -33.88 20.52
N ALA A 627 -16.54 -33.51 20.59
CA ALA A 627 -16.97 -32.12 20.64
C ALA A 627 -16.59 -31.42 21.96
N ALA A 628 -16.57 -32.13 23.09
CA ALA A 628 -16.19 -31.55 24.37
C ALA A 628 -14.67 -31.27 24.43
N ALA A 629 -13.86 -32.16 23.87
CA ALA A 629 -12.44 -31.91 23.67
C ALA A 629 -12.20 -30.68 22.78
N ARG A 630 -12.94 -30.58 21.67
CA ARG A 630 -12.88 -29.43 20.76
C ARG A 630 -13.24 -28.12 21.46
N ASP A 631 -14.36 -28.07 22.18
CA ASP A 631 -14.82 -26.88 22.90
C ASP A 631 -13.79 -26.44 23.95
N ARG A 632 -13.15 -27.37 24.67
CA ARG A 632 -12.09 -27.05 25.65
C ARG A 632 -10.83 -26.52 24.99
N LEU A 633 -10.41 -27.10 23.86
CA LEU A 633 -9.24 -26.64 23.11
C LEU A 633 -9.47 -25.25 22.50
N ALA A 634 -10.69 -24.94 22.05
CA ALA A 634 -11.05 -23.62 21.55
C ALA A 634 -10.91 -22.50 22.60
N CYS A 635 -11.00 -22.82 23.90
CA CYS A 635 -10.78 -21.87 24.99
C CYS A 635 -9.30 -21.59 25.31
N VAL A 636 -8.35 -22.28 24.65
CA VAL A 636 -6.92 -22.09 24.90
C VAL A 636 -6.47 -20.77 24.27
N GLU A 637 -6.24 -19.76 25.09
CA GLU A 637 -5.65 -18.49 24.66
C GLU A 637 -4.15 -18.59 24.32
N ALA A 638 -3.74 -17.80 23.33
CA ALA A 638 -2.38 -17.62 22.87
C ALA A 638 -1.72 -16.35 23.43
N GLN A 639 -0.40 -16.40 23.55
CA GLN A 639 0.44 -15.21 23.76
C GLN A 639 0.80 -14.54 22.43
N SER A 640 -0.18 -14.36 21.55
CA SER A 640 -0.05 -13.58 20.31
C SER A 640 -0.57 -12.16 20.47
N TYR A 641 -0.14 -11.30 19.54
CA TYR A 641 -0.49 -9.90 19.53
C TYR A 641 -0.33 -9.30 18.14
N ASP A 642 -1.27 -8.43 17.80
CA ASP A 642 -1.29 -7.68 16.55
C ASP A 642 -1.29 -6.19 16.84
N VAL A 643 -0.52 -5.43 16.07
CA VAL A 643 -0.61 -3.96 16.06
C VAL A 643 -1.54 -3.53 14.94
N VAL A 644 -2.59 -2.80 15.32
CA VAL A 644 -3.62 -2.30 14.41
C VAL A 644 -3.48 -0.78 14.32
N CYS A 645 -3.59 -0.25 13.10
CA CYS A 645 -3.61 1.18 12.82
C CYS A 645 -4.78 1.48 11.90
N ASP A 646 -5.72 2.32 12.35
CA ASP A 646 -6.84 2.78 11.53
C ASP A 646 -7.61 1.64 10.84
N GLY A 647 -7.85 0.53 11.57
CA GLY A 647 -8.60 -0.63 11.07
C GLY A 647 -7.79 -1.57 10.17
N ALA A 648 -6.51 -1.29 9.96
CA ALA A 648 -5.59 -2.16 9.24
C ALA A 648 -4.56 -2.78 10.19
N GLU A 649 -4.34 -4.08 10.05
CA GLU A 649 -3.25 -4.78 10.73
C GLU A 649 -1.90 -4.31 10.15
N LEU A 650 -1.07 -3.67 10.97
CA LEU A 650 0.30 -3.28 10.60
C LEU A 650 1.24 -4.47 10.65
N GLY A 651 0.98 -5.42 11.55
CA GLY A 651 1.79 -6.60 11.74
C GLY A 651 1.42 -7.36 13.00
N GLY A 652 1.94 -8.58 13.10
CA GLY A 652 1.57 -9.54 14.12
C GLY A 652 2.77 -10.34 14.61
N GLY A 653 2.63 -10.91 15.81
CA GLY A 653 3.69 -11.61 16.50
C GLY A 653 3.18 -12.48 17.62
N SER A 654 4.08 -13.28 18.19
CA SER A 654 3.77 -14.03 19.40
C SER A 654 5.02 -14.36 20.20
N VAL A 655 4.81 -14.68 21.48
CA VAL A 655 5.77 -15.46 22.26
C VAL A 655 5.85 -16.86 21.63
N ARG A 656 7.06 -17.35 21.42
CA ARG A 656 7.31 -18.63 20.75
C ARG A 656 7.48 -19.75 21.77
N MET A 657 7.05 -20.93 21.38
CA MET A 657 7.35 -22.14 22.13
C MET A 657 8.85 -22.44 22.06
N HIS A 658 9.47 -22.66 23.21
CA HIS A 658 10.90 -22.99 23.31
C HIS A 658 11.15 -24.34 23.98
N ARG A 659 10.11 -24.95 24.57
CA ARG A 659 10.18 -26.26 25.22
C ARG A 659 9.57 -27.32 24.29
N HIS A 660 10.31 -28.40 24.08
CA HIS A 660 9.90 -29.51 23.22
C HIS A 660 8.56 -30.13 23.66
N GLN A 661 8.40 -30.37 24.96
CA GLN A 661 7.19 -30.99 25.53
C GLN A 661 5.93 -30.17 25.21
N ASP A 662 5.99 -28.86 25.44
CA ASP A 662 4.89 -27.95 25.20
C ASP A 662 4.54 -27.90 23.69
N GLN A 663 5.54 -27.98 22.81
CA GLN A 663 5.35 -28.03 21.35
C GLN A 663 4.67 -29.33 20.90
N GLU A 664 5.06 -30.48 21.48
CA GLU A 664 4.40 -31.77 21.22
C GLU A 664 2.94 -31.76 21.65
N ALA A 665 2.60 -31.11 22.77
CA ALA A 665 1.21 -30.98 23.22
C ALA A 665 0.35 -30.20 22.22
N VAL A 666 0.89 -29.12 21.64
CA VAL A 666 0.20 -28.36 20.57
C VAL A 666 0.02 -29.21 19.30
N PHE A 667 1.05 -29.96 18.88
CA PHE A 667 0.93 -30.85 17.71
C PHE A 667 -0.09 -31.96 17.91
N ALA A 668 -0.17 -32.53 19.12
CA ALA A 668 -1.18 -33.52 19.47
C ALA A 668 -2.60 -32.92 19.43
N ALA A 669 -2.79 -31.71 19.99
CA ALA A 669 -4.08 -31.02 19.94
C ALA A 669 -4.54 -30.73 18.49
N LEU A 670 -3.60 -30.36 17.61
CA LEU A 670 -3.85 -30.13 16.20
C LEU A 670 -4.01 -31.41 15.37
N GLN A 671 -3.74 -32.59 15.94
CA GLN A 671 -3.73 -33.87 15.22
C GLN A 671 -2.83 -33.85 13.98
N LEU A 672 -1.66 -33.20 14.08
CA LEU A 672 -0.74 -33.08 12.94
C LEU A 672 -0.15 -34.46 12.57
N PRO A 673 -0.16 -34.86 11.28
CA PRO A 673 0.49 -36.08 10.82
C PRO A 673 2.00 -36.07 11.10
N GLU A 674 2.58 -37.23 11.33
CA GLU A 674 4.02 -37.40 11.62
C GLU A 674 4.89 -36.84 10.48
N GLU A 675 4.51 -37.04 9.22
CA GLU A 675 5.21 -36.48 8.05
C GLU A 675 5.28 -34.95 8.09
N ARG A 676 4.21 -34.30 8.56
CA ARG A 676 4.15 -32.84 8.72
C ARG A 676 5.05 -32.38 9.86
N ILE A 677 5.04 -33.09 10.99
CA ILE A 677 5.94 -32.80 12.11
C ILE A 677 7.40 -32.95 11.68
N ALA A 678 7.72 -34.02 10.92
CA ALA A 678 9.05 -34.27 10.40
C ALA A 678 9.56 -33.14 9.47
N SER A 679 8.67 -32.44 8.76
CA SER A 679 9.03 -31.27 7.95
C SER A 679 9.62 -30.12 8.78
N PHE A 680 9.32 -30.05 10.08
CA PHE A 680 9.90 -29.09 11.02
C PHE A 680 11.09 -29.65 11.80
N GLY A 681 11.60 -30.83 11.43
CA GLY A 681 12.62 -31.56 12.19
C GLY A 681 13.87 -30.72 12.49
N HIS A 682 14.36 -29.92 11.54
CA HIS A 682 15.51 -29.03 11.75
C HIS A 682 15.25 -27.95 12.81
N LEU A 683 14.04 -27.39 12.85
CA LEU A 683 13.65 -26.39 13.85
C LEU A 683 13.49 -27.03 15.22
N LEU A 684 12.78 -28.15 15.31
CA LEU A 684 12.60 -28.88 16.57
C LEU A 684 13.93 -29.35 17.15
N ASP A 685 14.84 -29.82 16.28
CA ASP A 685 16.18 -30.23 16.68
C ASP A 685 17.04 -29.03 17.10
N ALA A 686 16.85 -27.83 16.53
CA ALA A 686 17.50 -26.62 17.06
C ALA A 686 16.95 -26.23 18.44
N LEU A 687 15.63 -26.30 18.64
CA LEU A 687 14.98 -25.85 19.88
C LEU A 687 15.31 -26.76 21.08
N ARG A 688 15.49 -28.06 20.87
CA ARG A 688 15.77 -29.02 21.95
C ARG A 688 17.07 -28.76 22.70
N TRP A 689 18.05 -28.09 22.09
CA TRP A 689 19.39 -27.87 22.65
C TRP A 689 19.47 -26.64 23.57
N GLY A 690 18.37 -26.32 24.24
CA GLY A 690 18.30 -25.20 25.19
C GLY A 690 17.97 -23.86 24.54
N ALA A 691 17.00 -23.83 23.63
CA ALA A 691 16.51 -22.56 23.11
C ALA A 691 15.94 -21.68 24.24
N PRO A 692 16.29 -20.38 24.27
CA PRO A 692 15.80 -19.48 25.29
C PRO A 692 14.31 -19.16 25.09
N PRO A 693 13.60 -18.68 26.13
CA PRO A 693 12.30 -18.06 25.92
C PRO A 693 12.47 -16.85 24.99
N HIS A 694 11.63 -16.74 23.96
CA HIS A 694 11.77 -15.71 22.95
C HIS A 694 10.42 -15.24 22.41
N ALA A 695 10.39 -14.02 21.92
CA ALA A 695 9.20 -13.40 21.35
C ALA A 695 9.58 -12.55 20.13
N GLY A 696 8.69 -12.56 19.14
CA GLY A 696 8.94 -11.88 17.87
C GLY A 696 7.71 -11.22 17.30
N ILE A 697 7.92 -10.44 16.27
CA ILE A 697 6.90 -9.71 15.53
C ILE A 697 7.39 -9.44 14.11
N ALA A 698 6.47 -9.39 13.14
CA ALA A 698 6.76 -8.95 11.79
C ALA A 698 5.84 -7.78 11.43
N LEU A 699 6.40 -6.67 10.95
CA LEU A 699 5.64 -5.50 10.50
C LEU A 699 5.60 -5.43 8.97
N GLY A 700 4.41 -5.27 8.40
CA GLY A 700 4.19 -5.09 6.96
C GLY A 700 4.61 -3.71 6.50
N LEU A 701 5.86 -3.59 6.00
CA LEU A 701 6.43 -2.30 5.59
C LEU A 701 5.71 -1.68 4.40
N ASP A 702 5.32 -2.49 3.42
CA ASP A 702 4.62 -2.00 2.22
C ASP A 702 3.29 -1.35 2.59
N ARG A 703 2.51 -2.02 3.45
CA ARG A 703 1.23 -1.52 3.95
C ARG A 703 1.43 -0.27 4.78
N PHE A 704 2.37 -0.29 5.73
CA PHE A 704 2.64 0.85 6.59
C PHE A 704 2.97 2.11 5.78
N VAL A 705 3.90 2.01 4.82
CA VAL A 705 4.24 3.15 3.96
C VAL A 705 3.06 3.59 3.11
N ALA A 706 2.28 2.67 2.53
CA ALA A 706 1.09 3.03 1.75
C ALA A 706 0.07 3.83 2.55
N MET A 707 -0.16 3.46 3.82
CA MET A 707 -1.04 4.23 4.71
C MET A 707 -0.47 5.61 5.04
N LEU A 708 0.83 5.70 5.33
CA LEU A 708 1.46 6.99 5.60
C LEU A 708 1.40 7.93 4.40
N THR A 709 1.57 7.40 3.19
CA THR A 709 1.51 8.18 1.94
C THR A 709 0.11 8.32 1.34
N GLU A 710 -0.93 7.90 2.07
CA GLU A 710 -2.34 7.93 1.65
C GLU A 710 -2.53 7.34 0.24
N SER A 711 -1.80 6.26 -0.04
CA SER A 711 -1.78 5.62 -1.34
C SER A 711 -2.91 4.59 -1.45
N PRO A 712 -3.73 4.64 -2.50
CA PRO A 712 -4.90 3.77 -2.70
C PRO A 712 -4.49 2.33 -3.00
N SER A 713 -3.22 2.09 -3.34
CA SER A 713 -2.67 0.77 -3.60
C SER A 713 -1.24 0.65 -3.10
N LEU A 714 -0.85 -0.54 -2.63
CA LEU A 714 0.54 -0.88 -2.32
C LEU A 714 1.47 -0.67 -3.53
N ARG A 715 0.92 -0.74 -4.74
CA ARG A 715 1.67 -0.55 -5.99
C ARG A 715 2.25 0.85 -6.12
N ASP A 716 1.72 1.85 -5.43
CA ASP A 716 2.25 3.22 -5.45
C ASP A 716 3.43 3.44 -4.49
N VAL A 717 3.78 2.43 -3.68
CA VAL A 717 4.93 2.48 -2.76
C VAL A 717 5.99 1.42 -3.07
N LEU A 718 5.81 0.69 -4.18
CA LEU A 718 6.74 -0.32 -4.70
C LEU A 718 7.37 0.17 -5.99
N ALA A 719 8.65 -0.09 -6.24
CA ALA A 719 9.29 0.40 -7.48
C ALA A 719 8.71 -0.29 -8.73
N PHE A 720 8.64 -1.62 -8.71
CA PHE A 720 8.17 -2.46 -9.81
C PHE A 720 7.14 -3.49 -9.31
N PRO A 721 5.89 -3.06 -9.08
CA PRO A 721 4.83 -3.94 -8.56
C PRO A 721 4.31 -4.91 -9.63
N LYS A 722 3.60 -5.95 -9.19
CA LYS A 722 2.84 -6.85 -10.06
C LYS A 722 1.34 -6.51 -10.05
N THR A 723 0.65 -6.85 -11.13
CA THR A 723 -0.82 -6.77 -11.22
C THR A 723 -1.48 -7.69 -10.21
N THR A 724 -2.81 -7.58 -10.06
CA THR A 724 -3.60 -8.52 -9.23
C THR A 724 -3.35 -9.97 -9.66
N GLY A 725 -3.23 -10.25 -10.95
CA GLY A 725 -2.89 -11.58 -11.47
C GLY A 725 -1.42 -11.99 -11.34
N GLY A 726 -0.59 -11.26 -10.59
CA GLY A 726 0.83 -11.58 -10.39
C GLY A 726 1.73 -11.31 -11.60
N GLN A 727 1.26 -10.53 -12.58
CA GLN A 727 2.01 -10.22 -13.81
C GLN A 727 2.80 -8.91 -13.67
N ASP A 728 3.98 -8.85 -14.25
CA ASP A 728 4.72 -7.61 -14.48
C ASP A 728 4.48 -7.14 -15.93
N LEU A 729 3.70 -6.08 -16.09
CA LEU A 729 3.39 -5.54 -17.42
C LEU A 729 4.56 -4.80 -18.08
N LEU A 730 5.61 -4.44 -17.33
CA LEU A 730 6.79 -3.79 -17.88
C LEU A 730 7.67 -4.79 -18.64
N SER A 731 7.99 -5.93 -18.01
CA SER A 731 8.84 -6.97 -18.59
C SER A 731 8.06 -8.05 -19.34
N GLY A 732 6.75 -8.17 -19.10
CA GLY A 732 5.92 -9.26 -19.60
C GLY A 732 6.07 -10.55 -18.78
N ALA A 733 6.59 -10.48 -17.55
CA ALA A 733 6.71 -11.65 -16.67
C ALA A 733 5.37 -12.03 -16.00
N PRO A 734 5.13 -13.31 -15.66
CA PRO A 734 5.92 -14.47 -16.06
C PRO A 734 5.83 -14.74 -17.58
N GLY A 735 6.93 -15.21 -18.17
CA GLY A 735 7.03 -15.54 -19.59
C GLY A 735 7.42 -17.00 -19.84
N PRO A 736 7.35 -17.47 -21.09
CA PRO A 736 7.72 -18.85 -21.44
C PRO A 736 9.22 -19.09 -21.21
N VAL A 737 9.56 -20.35 -20.90
CA VAL A 737 10.94 -20.82 -20.75
C VAL A 737 11.26 -21.82 -21.85
N ASP A 738 12.43 -21.68 -22.49
CA ASP A 738 12.87 -22.59 -23.54
C ASP A 738 12.93 -24.04 -23.08
N HIS A 739 12.49 -24.96 -23.94
CA HIS A 739 12.45 -26.40 -23.64
C HIS A 739 13.81 -26.95 -23.20
N ALA A 740 14.92 -26.46 -23.79
CA ALA A 740 16.26 -26.88 -23.40
C ALA A 740 16.55 -26.60 -21.90
N ARG A 741 16.09 -25.46 -21.38
CA ARG A 741 16.26 -25.11 -19.97
C ARG A 741 15.36 -25.98 -19.10
N LEU A 742 14.12 -26.24 -19.50
CA LEU A 742 13.20 -27.13 -18.76
C LEU A 742 13.77 -28.55 -18.63
N THR A 743 14.42 -29.07 -19.69
CA THR A 743 15.12 -30.36 -19.67
C THR A 743 16.27 -30.39 -18.64
N GLU A 744 17.03 -29.30 -18.47
CA GLU A 744 18.10 -29.24 -17.43
C GLU A 744 17.54 -29.43 -16.02
N TYR A 745 16.34 -28.93 -15.76
CA TYR A 745 15.64 -29.07 -14.48
C TYR A 745 14.81 -30.35 -14.38
N ARG A 746 14.73 -31.14 -15.46
CA ARG A 746 13.87 -32.34 -15.58
C ARG A 746 12.39 -32.04 -15.25
N VAL A 747 11.92 -30.86 -15.65
CA VAL A 747 10.53 -30.42 -15.50
C VAL A 747 9.86 -30.39 -16.86
N ARG A 748 8.60 -30.85 -16.95
CA ARG A 748 7.76 -30.74 -18.14
C ARG A 748 6.48 -29.98 -17.78
N PRO A 749 6.12 -28.90 -18.50
CA PRO A 749 4.79 -28.31 -18.38
C PRO A 749 3.74 -29.36 -18.79
N LEU A 750 2.69 -29.52 -17.98
CA LEU A 750 1.54 -30.33 -18.36
C LEU A 750 0.58 -29.50 -19.22
N ALA A 751 -0.13 -30.15 -20.14
CA ALA A 751 -1.21 -29.49 -20.85
C ALA A 751 -2.34 -29.15 -19.85
N LYS A 752 -3.11 -28.11 -20.11
CA LYS A 752 -4.16 -27.63 -19.18
C LYS A 752 -5.27 -28.66 -18.91
N ASP A 753 -5.34 -29.70 -19.74
CA ASP A 753 -6.35 -30.78 -19.71
C ASP A 753 -5.74 -32.17 -19.42
N GLU A 754 -4.45 -32.26 -19.06
CA GLU A 754 -3.80 -33.44 -18.44
C GLU A 754 -3.79 -33.27 -16.91
#